data_AF-A0A524QVM7-F1
#
_entry.id   AF-A0A524QVM7-F1
#
_cell.length_a   1.000
_cell.length_b   1.000
_cell.length_c   1.000
_cell.angle_alpha   90.00
_cell.angle_beta   90.00
_cell.angle_gamma   90.00
#
_symmetry.space_group_name_H-M   'P 1'
#
loop_
_entity.id
_entity.type
_entity.pdbx_description
1 polymer ?
#
loop_
_entity_poly.entity_id
_entity_poly.type
_entity_poly.pdbx_seq_one_letter_code
_entity_poly.pdbx_strand_id
1 'polypeptide(L)'
;MTITVDPDFISQNREVYISTALRKFGIVIDTDASPAQSPLSRIDSDGVTGQAIYSFFKEEWKNDATKIPHPFPMIAITPEQFEFISDWEPENNKTRLRMKTCGWREIDELDVLKKEFFGVVTLGAFAEVTDQAYYQQGTDTADTTAATNFDRPNAVNEPVLSYEEIVPADTTSPGHTFAASTITRNDGGSFLTDGFAIGARAVVVGSDNTARNGTFVLTNVTGTVLTVSGTPFTGNTGSDQGSRIAKEFRNAFTILLREGYDAGFGSGKTFSSANLTDIGVTTLTYQAYRFPVSNGADLKVTNTDATIIARSPVVTITYFAAPQTFTGFVADAASTNSPNTTADFGIVIDAQGYTAEQAYEYVQWSLRQAADINDGGGTVVAGNIADELLSFVGDAMQTLSATNPLGGGTGVYVTNFDSNDTNRLSFADNEFGTTARRTFPSVAAGTINFNANLVNDSIGTFWMFYEYTERFTEIFTLSAASGFTATLASTTVNLQTELTTSDYINLQGFTDPNNNGIWQVTGFGAVSPNTASITKTNQDTVSNETGPGSGTLDKNPINSPDAIIVDSAGSFSPLPITGAISGPTAAFDYDYDGNVQGGRTASTDAAVLLRAIGLETAQFVETTGAITRTVGLSFTLTAGLERNYSNPV
;
A
#
# COMPACT_ATOMS: atom_id res chain seq x y z
N MET A 1 -0.95 -33.64 41.26
CA MET A 1 -1.91 -33.58 40.14
C MET A 1 -2.78 -32.36 40.42
N THR A 2 -2.47 -31.24 39.79
CA THR A 2 -3.17 -29.97 39.98
C THR A 2 -4.64 -30.19 39.67
N ILE A 3 -5.53 -29.83 40.60
CA ILE A 3 -6.96 -29.73 40.35
C ILE A 3 -7.11 -28.72 39.20
N THR A 4 -7.59 -29.19 38.06
CA THR A 4 -8.08 -28.30 37.00
C THR A 4 -9.41 -27.75 37.53
N VAL A 5 -9.36 -26.58 38.16
CA VAL A 5 -10.58 -25.84 38.52
C VAL A 5 -11.31 -25.55 37.23
N ASP A 6 -12.61 -25.88 37.15
CA ASP A 6 -13.46 -25.49 36.04
C ASP A 6 -13.57 -23.95 36.02
N PRO A 7 -12.97 -23.24 35.04
CA PRO A 7 -13.02 -21.78 34.98
C PRO A 7 -14.41 -21.25 34.61
N ASP A 8 -15.24 -22.06 33.95
CA ASP A 8 -16.50 -21.65 33.34
C ASP A 8 -17.74 -22.16 34.10
N PHE A 9 -17.54 -22.92 35.19
CA PHE A 9 -18.56 -23.44 36.11
C PHE A 9 -19.75 -24.14 35.41
N ILE A 10 -19.46 -25.00 34.43
CA ILE A 10 -20.46 -25.69 33.61
C ILE A 10 -21.07 -26.92 34.29
N SER A 11 -22.35 -27.22 34.04
CA SER A 11 -23.06 -28.34 34.68
C SER A 11 -23.91 -29.19 33.72
N GLN A 12 -24.10 -30.46 34.07
CA GLN A 12 -24.83 -31.44 33.26
C GLN A 12 -26.34 -31.10 33.20
N ASN A 13 -26.95 -31.26 32.03
CA ASN A 13 -28.37 -31.00 31.74
C ASN A 13 -28.81 -29.54 31.87
N ARG A 14 -27.85 -28.62 32.00
CA ARG A 14 -28.07 -27.18 31.99
C ARG A 14 -27.23 -26.52 30.91
N GLU A 15 -25.91 -26.60 31.02
CA GLU A 15 -24.99 -26.07 30.01
C GLU A 15 -24.49 -27.14 29.05
N VAL A 16 -24.32 -28.38 29.52
CA VAL A 16 -23.81 -29.49 28.70
C VAL A 16 -24.71 -30.71 28.84
N TYR A 17 -25.04 -31.35 27.72
CA TYR A 17 -25.70 -32.66 27.71
C TYR A 17 -24.79 -33.71 27.08
N ILE A 18 -24.94 -34.96 27.53
CA ILE A 18 -24.13 -36.10 27.10
C ILE A 18 -25.04 -37.25 26.69
N SER A 19 -24.86 -37.76 25.48
CA SER A 19 -25.47 -38.98 25.00
C SER A 19 -24.40 -40.06 24.83
N THR A 20 -24.30 -40.99 25.77
CA THR A 20 -23.38 -42.14 25.66
C THR A 20 -23.81 -43.16 24.61
N ALA A 21 -25.10 -43.20 24.27
CA ALA A 21 -25.63 -44.05 23.21
C ALA A 21 -25.21 -43.56 21.81
N LEU A 22 -25.20 -42.24 21.60
CA LEU A 22 -24.75 -41.63 20.34
C LEU A 22 -23.27 -41.28 20.34
N ARG A 23 -22.60 -41.40 21.50
CA ARG A 23 -21.23 -40.90 21.76
C ARG A 23 -21.09 -39.42 21.38
N LYS A 24 -22.05 -38.60 21.81
CA LYS A 24 -22.11 -37.17 21.50
C LYS A 24 -22.30 -36.33 22.75
N PHE A 25 -21.83 -35.09 22.68
CA PHE A 25 -22.15 -34.07 23.67
C PHE A 25 -22.55 -32.77 22.97
N GLY A 26 -23.35 -31.95 23.64
CA GLY A 26 -23.63 -30.60 23.16
C GLY A 26 -23.54 -29.57 24.26
N ILE A 27 -23.23 -28.35 23.85
CA ILE A 27 -23.15 -27.16 24.70
C ILE A 27 -24.34 -26.28 24.37
N VAL A 28 -25.12 -25.93 25.39
CA VAL A 28 -26.34 -25.12 25.30
C VAL A 28 -26.07 -23.76 25.93
N ILE A 29 -26.50 -22.69 25.27
CA ILE A 29 -26.52 -21.33 25.81
C ILE A 29 -27.98 -20.90 25.96
N ASP A 30 -28.27 -20.08 26.96
CA ASP A 30 -29.62 -19.65 27.39
C ASP A 30 -30.51 -19.08 26.26
N THR A 31 -29.94 -18.55 25.17
CA THR A 31 -30.73 -18.09 24.01
C THR A 31 -31.34 -19.20 23.16
N ASP A 32 -30.86 -20.45 23.30
CA ASP A 32 -31.40 -21.64 22.62
C ASP A 32 -32.42 -22.40 23.51
N ALA A 33 -32.65 -21.96 24.76
CA ALA A 33 -33.60 -22.56 25.69
C ALA A 33 -35.01 -21.94 25.57
N SER A 34 -36.04 -22.79 25.61
CA SER A 34 -37.43 -22.37 25.83
C SER A 34 -37.54 -21.50 27.10
N PRO A 35 -38.37 -20.44 27.12
CA PRO A 35 -38.40 -19.36 28.14
C PRO A 35 -38.79 -19.77 29.58
N ALA A 36 -38.65 -21.03 29.96
CA ALA A 36 -39.20 -21.59 31.20
C ALA A 36 -38.15 -22.00 32.26
N GLN A 37 -36.87 -21.66 32.13
CA GLN A 37 -35.87 -21.95 33.17
C GLN A 37 -35.14 -20.68 33.65
N SER A 38 -35.02 -20.56 34.98
CA SER A 38 -34.62 -19.37 35.75
C SER A 38 -33.15 -18.98 35.55
N PRO A 39 -32.78 -17.68 35.62
CA PRO A 39 -31.43 -17.22 35.28
C PRO A 39 -30.50 -17.41 36.48
N LEU A 40 -29.64 -18.42 36.42
CA LEU A 40 -28.46 -18.52 37.28
C LEU A 40 -27.27 -18.82 36.36
N SER A 41 -26.17 -18.09 36.57
CA SER A 41 -24.82 -18.24 35.97
C SER A 41 -24.78 -18.71 34.51
N ARG A 42 -25.13 -17.82 33.59
CA ARG A 42 -25.13 -18.06 32.14
C ARG A 42 -23.69 -18.08 31.62
N ILE A 43 -23.31 -19.14 30.91
CA ILE A 43 -22.35 -18.97 29.79
C ILE A 43 -22.95 -17.84 28.97
N ASP A 44 -22.26 -16.71 28.87
CA ASP A 44 -22.62 -15.64 27.95
C ASP A 44 -22.57 -16.20 26.51
N SER A 45 -22.78 -15.36 25.50
CA SER A 45 -22.62 -15.79 24.10
C SER A 45 -21.22 -16.38 23.79
N ASP A 46 -20.30 -16.38 24.75
CA ASP A 46 -18.87 -16.51 24.56
C ASP A 46 -18.37 -17.93 24.81
N GLY A 47 -19.22 -18.95 24.81
CA GLY A 47 -18.78 -20.36 24.74
C GLY A 47 -18.00 -20.86 25.96
N VAL A 48 -17.34 -22.00 25.83
CA VAL A 48 -16.69 -22.74 26.92
C VAL A 48 -15.27 -23.11 26.53
N THR A 49 -14.31 -22.91 27.44
CA THR A 49 -12.93 -23.29 27.22
C THR A 49 -12.76 -24.81 27.09
N GLY A 50 -11.84 -25.27 26.24
CA GLY A 50 -11.55 -26.72 26.12
C GLY A 50 -11.16 -27.37 27.45
N GLN A 51 -10.50 -26.62 28.34
CA GLN A 51 -10.17 -27.09 29.68
C GLN A 51 -11.40 -27.31 30.57
N ALA A 52 -12.36 -26.40 30.54
CA ALA A 52 -13.62 -26.54 31.26
C ALA A 52 -14.37 -27.80 30.80
N ILE A 53 -14.47 -28.02 29.49
CA ILE A 53 -15.10 -29.23 28.91
C ILE A 53 -14.39 -30.50 29.39
N TYR A 54 -13.06 -30.53 29.34
CA TYR A 54 -12.30 -31.69 29.79
C TYR A 54 -12.44 -31.95 31.29
N SER A 55 -12.44 -30.89 32.12
CA SER A 55 -12.66 -30.97 33.56
C SER A 55 -14.06 -31.49 33.89
N PHE A 56 -15.08 -30.96 33.20
CA PHE A 56 -16.46 -31.42 33.28
C PHE A 56 -16.58 -32.91 32.98
N PHE A 57 -16.02 -33.40 31.86
CA PHE A 57 -16.06 -34.83 31.56
C PHE A 57 -15.39 -35.68 32.64
N LYS A 58 -14.26 -35.23 33.21
CA LYS A 58 -13.61 -35.95 34.31
C LYS A 58 -14.51 -36.09 35.53
N GLU A 59 -15.22 -35.03 35.92
CA GLU A 59 -16.14 -35.09 37.05
C GLU A 59 -17.35 -35.99 36.74
N GLU A 60 -17.91 -35.90 35.53
CA GLU A 60 -19.03 -36.76 35.10
C GLU A 60 -18.64 -38.25 35.09
N TRP A 61 -17.47 -38.60 34.55
CA TRP A 61 -16.98 -40.00 34.51
C TRP A 61 -16.50 -40.51 35.86
N LYS A 62 -16.34 -39.64 36.85
CA LYS A 62 -15.98 -40.02 38.21
C LYS A 62 -17.21 -40.22 39.09
N ASN A 63 -18.26 -39.42 38.88
CA ASN A 63 -19.38 -39.29 39.81
C ASN A 63 -20.72 -39.84 39.26
N ASP A 64 -20.95 -39.88 37.94
CA ASP A 64 -22.19 -40.40 37.34
C ASP A 64 -22.06 -41.90 37.01
N ALA A 65 -22.74 -42.74 37.82
CA ALA A 65 -22.76 -44.19 37.66
C ALA A 65 -23.28 -44.68 36.29
N THR A 66 -24.01 -43.83 35.55
CA THR A 66 -24.48 -44.15 34.19
C THR A 66 -23.43 -43.89 33.11
N LYS A 67 -22.36 -43.14 33.42
CA LYS A 67 -21.29 -42.78 32.47
C LYS A 67 -20.03 -43.62 32.68
N ILE A 68 -19.71 -44.00 33.91
CA ILE A 68 -18.57 -44.85 34.29
C ILE A 68 -18.41 -46.11 33.41
N PRO A 69 -19.47 -46.82 32.99
CA PRO A 69 -19.32 -48.02 32.16
C PRO A 69 -18.86 -47.75 30.71
N HIS A 70 -18.90 -46.50 30.25
CA HIS A 70 -18.56 -46.13 28.88
C HIS A 70 -17.10 -45.63 28.78
N PRO A 71 -16.43 -45.81 27.63
CA PRO A 71 -15.11 -45.25 27.40
C PRO A 71 -15.08 -43.73 27.66
N PHE A 72 -13.99 -43.25 28.26
CA PHE A 72 -13.79 -41.83 28.49
C PHE A 72 -13.66 -41.09 27.13
N PRO A 73 -14.38 -39.97 26.92
CA PRO A 73 -14.59 -39.41 25.59
C PRO A 73 -13.41 -38.63 25.02
N MET A 74 -12.49 -38.14 25.87
CA MET A 74 -11.56 -37.07 25.50
C MET A 74 -10.17 -37.30 26.09
N ILE A 75 -9.11 -37.03 25.33
CA ILE A 75 -7.73 -37.00 25.79
C ILE A 75 -7.24 -35.56 25.76
N ALA A 76 -6.54 -35.13 26.82
CA ALA A 76 -5.85 -33.85 26.84
C ALA A 76 -4.35 -34.09 26.62
N ILE A 77 -3.82 -33.57 25.52
CA ILE A 77 -2.39 -33.62 25.20
C ILE A 77 -1.69 -32.45 25.88
N THR A 78 -2.27 -31.26 25.77
CA THR A 78 -1.85 -30.04 26.46
C THR A 78 -3.09 -29.28 26.96
N PRO A 79 -2.92 -28.22 27.78
CA PRO A 79 -3.97 -27.26 28.12
C PRO A 79 -4.90 -26.80 26.99
N GLU A 80 -4.45 -26.75 25.74
CA GLU A 80 -5.18 -26.18 24.60
C GLU A 80 -5.31 -27.18 23.44
N GLN A 81 -4.95 -28.46 23.65
CA GLN A 81 -4.87 -29.49 22.61
C GLN A 81 -5.54 -30.79 23.08
N PHE A 82 -6.59 -31.20 22.38
CA PHE A 82 -7.44 -32.32 22.79
C PHE A 82 -7.74 -33.31 21.66
N GLU A 83 -8.18 -34.51 22.02
CA GLU A 83 -8.64 -35.51 21.06
C GLU A 83 -9.90 -36.16 21.60
N PHE A 84 -10.99 -36.12 20.83
CA PHE A 84 -12.13 -36.98 21.06
C PHE A 84 -11.91 -38.31 20.34
N ILE A 85 -12.05 -39.41 21.08
CA ILE A 85 -11.67 -40.75 20.63
C ILE A 85 -12.87 -41.70 20.67
N SER A 86 -12.75 -42.86 20.01
CA SER A 86 -13.78 -43.90 20.06
C SER A 86 -15.15 -43.40 19.57
N ASP A 87 -15.17 -42.62 18.48
CA ASP A 87 -16.37 -41.98 17.89
C ASP A 87 -17.04 -40.90 18.74
N TRP A 88 -16.40 -40.46 19.83
CA TRP A 88 -16.88 -39.27 20.52
C TRP A 88 -16.70 -38.03 19.65
N GLU A 89 -17.75 -37.21 19.54
CA GLU A 89 -17.70 -35.95 18.81
C GLU A 89 -18.72 -34.93 19.35
N PRO A 90 -18.49 -33.62 19.17
CA PRO A 90 -19.50 -32.59 19.37
C PRO A 90 -20.75 -32.87 18.52
N GLU A 91 -21.95 -32.69 19.07
CA GLU A 91 -23.20 -33.11 18.43
C GLU A 91 -23.38 -32.46 17.05
N ASN A 92 -23.08 -31.17 16.93
CA ASN A 92 -23.37 -30.35 15.76
C ASN A 92 -22.37 -29.20 15.63
N ASN A 93 -22.47 -28.43 14.54
CA ASN A 93 -21.56 -27.31 14.28
C ASN A 93 -21.69 -26.19 15.32
N LYS A 94 -22.90 -25.95 15.84
CA LYS A 94 -23.12 -24.97 16.91
C LYS A 94 -22.29 -25.30 18.15
N THR A 95 -22.27 -26.56 18.56
CA THR A 95 -21.46 -27.02 19.71
C THR A 95 -19.98 -26.79 19.45
N ARG A 96 -19.49 -27.10 18.23
CA ARG A 96 -18.10 -26.85 17.85
C ARG A 96 -17.75 -25.37 17.96
N LEU A 97 -18.59 -24.48 17.41
CA LEU A 97 -18.41 -23.02 17.51
C LEU A 97 -18.50 -22.45 18.94
N ARG A 98 -18.95 -23.24 19.92
CA ARG A 98 -18.93 -22.85 21.34
C ARG A 98 -17.65 -23.27 22.06
N MET A 99 -16.81 -24.12 21.46
CA MET A 99 -15.53 -24.50 22.06
C MET A 99 -14.50 -23.42 21.83
N LYS A 100 -13.83 -22.96 22.90
CA LYS A 100 -12.87 -21.85 22.86
C LYS A 100 -11.51 -22.21 23.40
N THR A 101 -10.50 -21.42 23.01
CA THR A 101 -9.12 -21.52 23.53
C THR A 101 -8.57 -22.95 23.43
N CYS A 102 -8.90 -23.65 22.34
CA CYS A 102 -8.40 -25.00 22.10
C CYS A 102 -8.48 -25.37 20.63
N GLY A 103 -7.70 -26.39 20.26
CA GLY A 103 -7.95 -27.20 19.08
C GLY A 103 -8.21 -28.65 19.47
N TRP A 104 -8.81 -29.41 18.57
CA TRP A 104 -9.08 -30.83 18.81
C TRP A 104 -9.12 -31.69 17.56
N ARG A 105 -9.06 -33.00 17.77
CA ARG A 105 -9.34 -34.03 16.76
C ARG A 105 -10.59 -34.81 17.11
N GLU A 106 -11.29 -35.27 16.08
CA GLU A 106 -12.39 -36.24 16.17
C GLU A 106 -11.92 -37.53 15.51
N ILE A 107 -11.73 -38.58 16.31
CA ILE A 107 -11.12 -39.85 15.92
C ILE A 107 -12.15 -40.96 16.12
N ASP A 108 -12.31 -41.81 15.10
CA ASP A 108 -13.24 -42.94 15.16
C ASP A 108 -12.71 -44.07 16.07
N GLU A 109 -13.49 -45.14 16.25
CA GLU A 109 -13.07 -46.31 17.04
C GLU A 109 -11.96 -47.15 16.39
N LEU A 110 -11.64 -46.90 15.12
CA LEU A 110 -10.56 -47.54 14.36
C LEU A 110 -9.28 -46.68 14.30
N ASP A 111 -9.21 -45.61 15.10
CA ASP A 111 -8.09 -44.67 15.16
C ASP A 111 -7.88 -43.87 13.85
N VAL A 112 -8.95 -43.67 13.08
CA VAL A 112 -8.96 -42.83 11.87
C VAL A 112 -9.40 -41.41 12.24
N LEU A 113 -8.60 -40.43 11.80
CA LEU A 113 -8.92 -39.02 11.94
C LEU A 113 -10.07 -38.64 11.01
N LYS A 114 -11.23 -38.29 11.58
CA LYS A 114 -12.39 -37.79 10.82
C LYS A 114 -12.30 -36.29 10.59
N LYS A 115 -12.08 -35.52 11.66
CA LYS A 115 -12.00 -34.05 11.62
C LYS A 115 -10.92 -33.53 12.53
N GLU A 116 -10.35 -32.39 12.17
CA GLU A 116 -9.44 -31.62 13.01
C GLU A 116 -9.83 -30.16 13.00
N PHE A 117 -9.74 -29.53 14.16
CA PHE A 117 -9.97 -28.11 14.37
C PHE A 117 -8.79 -27.50 15.12
N PHE A 118 -8.49 -26.25 14.79
CA PHE A 118 -7.57 -25.41 15.55
C PHE A 118 -8.32 -24.19 16.06
N GLY A 119 -7.90 -23.67 17.21
CA GLY A 119 -8.50 -22.47 17.78
C GLY A 119 -7.85 -21.23 17.18
N VAL A 120 -8.65 -20.30 16.66
CA VAL A 120 -8.18 -18.98 16.22
C VAL A 120 -8.47 -17.97 17.31
N VAL A 121 -7.44 -17.28 17.79
CA VAL A 121 -7.56 -16.20 18.79
C VAL A 121 -6.92 -14.93 18.23
N THR A 122 -7.60 -13.78 18.26
CA THR A 122 -6.98 -12.49 17.93
C THR A 122 -6.34 -11.85 19.15
N LEU A 123 -5.18 -11.20 18.97
CA LEU A 123 -4.43 -10.57 20.07
C LEU A 123 -4.78 -9.10 20.32
N GLY A 124 -5.47 -8.43 19.39
CA GLY A 124 -5.84 -7.01 19.51
C GLY A 124 -7.31 -6.79 19.84
N ALA A 125 -7.61 -5.61 20.40
CA ALA A 125 -8.98 -5.13 20.49
C ALA A 125 -9.43 -4.66 19.10
N PHE A 126 -10.66 -4.99 18.74
CA PHE A 126 -11.30 -4.40 17.57
C PHE A 126 -11.83 -3.03 17.96
N ALA A 127 -11.87 -2.12 17.00
CA ALA A 127 -12.33 -0.76 17.21
C ALA A 127 -13.78 -0.77 17.71
N GLU A 128 -14.62 -1.67 17.20
CA GLU A 128 -16.00 -1.87 17.65
C GLU A 128 -16.36 -3.34 17.85
N VAL A 129 -17.32 -3.59 18.74
CA VAL A 129 -17.85 -4.95 18.99
C VAL A 129 -18.65 -5.50 17.81
N THR A 130 -18.98 -4.67 16.82
CA THR A 130 -19.67 -5.07 15.59
C THR A 130 -18.72 -5.40 14.44
N ASP A 131 -17.42 -5.17 14.61
CA ASP A 131 -16.43 -5.43 13.56
C ASP A 131 -16.32 -6.94 13.30
N GLN A 132 -16.37 -7.32 12.03
CA GLN A 132 -16.46 -8.70 11.57
C GLN A 132 -15.14 -9.13 10.94
N ALA A 133 -14.36 -9.89 11.70
CA ALA A 133 -13.25 -10.64 11.12
C ALA A 133 -13.78 -11.79 10.24
N TYR A 134 -12.98 -12.16 9.26
CA TYR A 134 -13.22 -13.30 8.38
C TYR A 134 -11.89 -13.97 8.04
N TYR A 135 -11.95 -15.11 7.39
CA TYR A 135 -10.76 -15.86 7.01
C TYR A 135 -10.89 -16.45 5.62
N GLN A 136 -9.73 -16.80 5.06
CA GLN A 136 -9.58 -17.55 3.83
C GLN A 136 -8.84 -18.86 4.15
N GLN A 137 -9.33 -19.96 3.60
CA GLN A 137 -8.59 -21.22 3.53
C GLN A 137 -8.19 -21.50 2.09
N GLY A 138 -6.95 -21.93 1.87
CA GLY A 138 -6.35 -21.94 0.54
C GLY A 138 -5.71 -20.60 0.17
N THR A 139 -5.31 -20.46 -1.09
CA THR A 139 -4.55 -19.30 -1.59
C THR A 139 -5.06 -18.79 -2.94
N ASP A 140 -6.26 -19.20 -3.36
CA ASP A 140 -6.83 -18.73 -4.62
C ASP A 140 -7.34 -17.31 -4.47
N THR A 141 -6.66 -16.35 -5.10
CA THR A 141 -7.10 -14.94 -5.10
C THR A 141 -8.23 -14.68 -6.10
N ALA A 142 -8.56 -15.65 -6.97
CA ALA A 142 -9.67 -15.54 -7.92
C ALA A 142 -11.01 -16.04 -7.36
N ASP A 143 -11.01 -16.70 -6.20
CA ASP A 143 -12.22 -17.24 -5.59
C ASP A 143 -12.96 -16.16 -4.78
N THR A 144 -13.97 -15.55 -5.41
CA THR A 144 -14.84 -14.53 -4.78
C THR A 144 -15.71 -15.07 -3.64
N THR A 145 -15.71 -16.38 -3.42
CA THR A 145 -16.48 -17.06 -2.36
C THR A 145 -15.61 -17.62 -1.24
N ALA A 146 -14.27 -17.48 -1.32
CA ALA A 146 -13.36 -18.06 -0.33
C ALA A 146 -13.39 -17.39 1.05
N ALA A 147 -13.89 -16.15 1.13
CA ALA A 147 -14.00 -15.43 2.39
C ALA A 147 -15.12 -16.03 3.27
N THR A 148 -14.76 -16.48 4.46
CA THR A 148 -15.70 -17.03 5.45
C THR A 148 -15.67 -16.18 6.73
N ASN A 149 -16.81 -15.64 7.12
CA ASN A 149 -16.93 -14.90 8.37
C ASN A 149 -16.78 -15.82 9.59
N PHE A 150 -16.18 -15.30 10.65
CA PHE A 150 -16.35 -15.91 11.98
C PHE A 150 -17.81 -15.78 12.45
N ASP A 151 -18.26 -16.68 13.32
CA ASP A 151 -19.65 -16.72 13.78
C ASP A 151 -20.03 -15.46 14.55
N ARG A 152 -19.08 -14.90 15.32
CA ARG A 152 -19.29 -13.70 16.12
C ARG A 152 -18.51 -12.50 15.56
N PRO A 153 -19.09 -11.30 15.66
CA PRO A 153 -18.31 -10.08 15.53
C PRO A 153 -17.43 -9.89 16.78
N ASN A 154 -16.53 -8.90 16.74
CA ASN A 154 -15.49 -8.62 17.73
C ASN A 154 -14.30 -9.61 17.68
N ALA A 155 -13.34 -9.40 18.58
CA ALA A 155 -12.15 -10.23 18.75
C ALA A 155 -12.50 -11.73 18.75
N VAL A 156 -11.79 -12.46 17.88
CA VAL A 156 -12.06 -13.87 17.58
C VAL A 156 -11.49 -14.75 18.68
N ASN A 157 -12.28 -15.73 19.11
CA ASN A 157 -11.82 -16.90 19.85
C ASN A 157 -12.73 -18.08 19.45
N GLU A 158 -12.49 -18.62 18.26
CA GLU A 158 -13.37 -19.59 17.61
C GLU A 158 -12.57 -20.70 16.92
N PRO A 159 -13.12 -21.92 16.81
CA PRO A 159 -12.44 -23.00 16.13
C PRO A 159 -12.69 -22.95 14.62
N VAL A 160 -11.66 -23.28 13.86
CA VAL A 160 -11.70 -23.43 12.41
C VAL A 160 -11.25 -24.84 12.03
N LEU A 161 -11.94 -25.43 11.06
CA LEU A 161 -11.63 -26.76 10.53
C LEU A 161 -10.28 -26.75 9.80
N SER A 162 -9.32 -27.56 10.22
CA SER A 162 -8.04 -27.73 9.51
C SER A 162 -7.96 -29.00 8.67
N TYR A 163 -8.80 -30.00 8.95
CA TYR A 163 -8.83 -31.27 8.23
C TYR A 163 -10.22 -31.90 8.31
N GLU A 164 -10.69 -32.49 7.21
CA GLU A 164 -11.88 -33.34 7.21
C GLU A 164 -11.73 -34.47 6.18
N GLU A 165 -11.85 -35.70 6.65
CA GLU A 165 -11.99 -36.86 5.77
C GLU A 165 -13.36 -36.83 5.08
N ILE A 166 -13.34 -36.88 3.76
CA ILE A 166 -14.57 -36.92 2.96
C ILE A 166 -14.95 -38.37 2.77
N VAL A 167 -16.10 -38.75 3.32
CA VAL A 167 -16.69 -40.07 3.12
C VAL A 167 -17.35 -40.07 1.72
N PRO A 168 -16.96 -40.94 0.78
CA PRO A 168 -17.57 -40.99 -0.54
C PRO A 168 -19.07 -41.32 -0.46
N ALA A 169 -19.88 -40.65 -1.28
CA ALA A 169 -21.33 -40.82 -1.28
C ALA A 169 -21.80 -42.16 -1.88
N ASP A 170 -20.95 -42.78 -2.70
CA ASP A 170 -21.23 -44.03 -3.39
C ASP A 170 -19.99 -44.93 -3.39
N THR A 171 -20.18 -46.21 -3.05
CA THR A 171 -19.16 -47.27 -3.10
C THR A 171 -19.14 -48.02 -4.43
N THR A 172 -19.95 -47.60 -5.41
CA THR A 172 -19.96 -48.21 -6.73
C THR A 172 -18.75 -47.80 -7.58
N SER A 173 -18.28 -48.75 -8.38
CA SER A 173 -17.12 -48.61 -9.26
C SER A 173 -17.32 -47.43 -10.24
N PRO A 174 -16.32 -46.54 -10.44
CA PRO A 174 -14.89 -46.76 -10.20
C PRO A 174 -14.24 -46.00 -9.01
N GLY A 175 -15.00 -45.49 -8.01
CA GLY A 175 -14.40 -44.77 -6.87
C GLY A 175 -13.62 -43.52 -7.30
N HIS A 176 -12.34 -43.40 -6.91
CA HIS A 176 -11.45 -42.34 -7.41
C HIS A 176 -10.57 -42.87 -8.56
N THR A 177 -10.31 -42.03 -9.56
CA THR A 177 -9.38 -42.34 -10.65
C THR A 177 -8.17 -41.42 -10.60
N PHE A 178 -6.97 -42.01 -10.55
CA PHE A 178 -5.70 -41.31 -10.51
C PHE A 178 -5.08 -41.24 -11.91
N ALA A 179 -4.75 -40.04 -12.37
CA ALA A 179 -3.81 -39.82 -13.47
C ALA A 179 -2.54 -39.17 -12.92
N ALA A 180 -1.51 -38.96 -13.75
CA ALA A 180 -0.17 -38.54 -13.30
C ALA A 180 -0.17 -37.39 -12.26
N SER A 181 -1.06 -36.40 -12.42
CA SER A 181 -1.20 -35.22 -11.56
C SER A 181 -2.65 -34.93 -11.13
N THR A 182 -3.60 -35.84 -11.35
CA THR A 182 -5.02 -35.57 -11.05
C THR A 182 -5.69 -36.70 -10.32
N ILE A 183 -6.68 -36.33 -9.51
CA ILE A 183 -7.59 -37.24 -8.83
C ILE A 183 -9.00 -36.89 -9.26
N THR A 184 -9.69 -37.82 -9.91
CA THR A 184 -11.07 -37.65 -10.39
C THR A 184 -12.01 -38.45 -9.50
N ARG A 185 -13.01 -37.81 -8.90
CA ARG A 185 -14.08 -38.51 -8.19
C ARG A 185 -15.16 -38.98 -9.16
N ASN A 186 -15.73 -40.14 -8.88
CA ASN A 186 -16.77 -40.76 -9.72
C ASN A 186 -18.04 -41.11 -8.92
N ASP A 187 -18.15 -40.61 -7.69
CA ASP A 187 -19.26 -40.87 -6.75
C ASP A 187 -20.45 -39.90 -6.92
N GLY A 188 -20.44 -39.07 -7.96
CA GLY A 188 -21.47 -38.04 -8.20
C GLY A 188 -21.41 -36.82 -7.28
N GLY A 189 -20.44 -36.76 -6.36
CA GLY A 189 -20.20 -35.61 -5.50
C GLY A 189 -19.42 -34.48 -6.19
N SER A 190 -19.13 -33.42 -5.43
CA SER A 190 -18.41 -32.24 -5.93
C SER A 190 -17.33 -31.80 -4.96
N PHE A 191 -16.06 -31.77 -5.40
CA PHE A 191 -14.95 -31.26 -4.57
C PHE A 191 -15.13 -29.79 -4.19
N LEU A 192 -15.78 -28.98 -5.03
CA LEU A 192 -16.12 -27.60 -4.68
C LEU A 192 -17.16 -27.55 -3.56
N THR A 193 -18.18 -28.41 -3.62
CA THR A 193 -19.22 -28.49 -2.57
C THR A 193 -18.66 -29.04 -1.27
N ASP A 194 -17.70 -29.96 -1.36
CA ASP A 194 -17.00 -30.50 -0.20
C ASP A 194 -15.97 -29.51 0.37
N GLY A 195 -15.70 -28.39 -0.32
CA GLY A 195 -14.87 -27.29 0.16
C GLY A 195 -13.37 -27.44 -0.08
N PHE A 196 -12.93 -28.23 -1.07
CA PHE A 196 -11.52 -28.22 -1.46
C PHE A 196 -11.15 -26.87 -2.08
N ALA A 197 -9.98 -26.34 -1.74
CA ALA A 197 -9.50 -25.04 -2.22
C ALA A 197 -8.09 -25.15 -2.83
N ILE A 198 -7.77 -24.31 -3.81
CA ILE A 198 -6.42 -24.22 -4.39
C ILE A 198 -5.46 -23.70 -3.31
N GLY A 199 -4.22 -24.19 -3.31
CA GLY A 199 -3.21 -23.90 -2.29
C GLY A 199 -3.34 -24.74 -1.01
N ALA A 200 -4.52 -25.28 -0.72
CA ALA A 200 -4.73 -26.29 0.33
C ALA A 200 -4.18 -27.66 -0.11
N ARG A 201 -4.37 -28.69 0.71
CA ARG A 201 -3.89 -30.05 0.45
C ARG A 201 -5.02 -31.06 0.39
N ALA A 202 -4.86 -32.06 -0.48
CA ALA A 202 -5.63 -33.28 -0.46
C ALA A 202 -4.79 -34.38 0.19
N VAL A 203 -5.37 -35.09 1.16
CA VAL A 203 -4.74 -36.25 1.80
C VAL A 203 -5.41 -37.52 1.29
N VAL A 204 -4.64 -38.38 0.64
CA VAL A 204 -5.09 -39.68 0.15
C VAL A 204 -4.67 -40.75 1.14
N VAL A 205 -5.63 -41.53 1.61
CA VAL A 205 -5.41 -42.68 2.50
C VAL A 205 -6.19 -43.89 2.02
N GLY A 206 -5.81 -45.10 2.47
CA GLY A 206 -6.57 -46.31 2.19
C GLY A 206 -6.55 -46.80 0.74
N SER A 207 -5.74 -46.19 -0.14
CA SER A 207 -5.61 -46.62 -1.53
C SER A 207 -5.11 -48.07 -1.64
N ASP A 208 -5.69 -48.82 -2.58
CA ASP A 208 -5.25 -50.18 -2.93
C ASP A 208 -3.81 -50.21 -3.46
N ASN A 209 -3.35 -49.10 -4.05
CA ASN A 209 -1.95 -48.86 -4.35
C ASN A 209 -1.38 -47.87 -3.33
N THR A 210 -0.70 -48.39 -2.31
CA THR A 210 -0.16 -47.57 -1.21
C THR A 210 0.80 -46.46 -1.64
N ALA A 211 1.38 -46.53 -2.85
CA ALA A 211 2.19 -45.45 -3.42
C ALA A 211 1.38 -44.19 -3.78
N ARG A 212 0.04 -44.28 -3.84
CA ARG A 212 -0.86 -43.13 -4.03
C ARG A 212 -1.19 -42.41 -2.71
N ASN A 213 -0.98 -43.05 -1.57
CA ASN A 213 -1.25 -42.44 -0.27
C ASN A 213 -0.25 -41.32 0.01
N GLY A 214 -0.73 -40.23 0.59
CA GLY A 214 0.10 -39.07 0.89
C GLY A 214 -0.69 -37.77 0.92
N THR A 215 0.02 -36.67 1.12
CA THR A 215 -0.52 -35.32 1.17
C THR A 215 -0.02 -34.54 -0.03
N PHE A 216 -0.92 -33.94 -0.80
CA PHE A 216 -0.61 -33.30 -2.07
C PHE A 216 -1.20 -31.89 -2.14
N VAL A 217 -0.40 -30.90 -2.53
CA VAL A 217 -0.85 -29.50 -2.68
C VAL A 217 -1.70 -29.36 -3.94
N LEU A 218 -2.85 -28.71 -3.81
CA LEU A 218 -3.79 -28.48 -4.89
C LEU A 218 -3.42 -27.25 -5.70
N THR A 219 -3.31 -27.43 -7.02
CA THR A 219 -3.05 -26.35 -7.98
C THR A 219 -4.30 -25.96 -8.78
N ASN A 220 -5.30 -26.83 -8.81
CA ASN A 220 -6.61 -26.54 -9.38
C ASN A 220 -7.68 -27.43 -8.74
N VAL A 221 -8.89 -26.89 -8.55
CA VAL A 221 -10.05 -27.62 -8.03
C VAL A 221 -11.23 -27.37 -8.95
N THR A 222 -11.83 -28.45 -9.43
CA THR A 222 -13.11 -28.42 -10.13
C THR A 222 -14.11 -29.31 -9.38
N GLY A 223 -15.38 -29.29 -9.75
CA GLY A 223 -16.37 -30.18 -9.13
C GLY A 223 -15.93 -31.66 -9.13
N THR A 224 -15.34 -32.16 -10.21
CA THR A 224 -15.03 -33.60 -10.33
C THR A 224 -13.55 -33.94 -10.31
N VAL A 225 -12.64 -32.96 -10.45
CA VAL A 225 -11.20 -33.20 -10.57
C VAL A 225 -10.42 -32.29 -9.63
N LEU A 226 -9.54 -32.90 -8.83
CA LEU A 226 -8.43 -32.25 -8.15
C LEU A 226 -7.18 -32.35 -9.02
N THR A 227 -6.46 -31.23 -9.18
CA THR A 227 -5.11 -31.23 -9.77
C THR A 227 -4.11 -30.95 -8.66
N VAL A 228 -3.07 -31.78 -8.58
CA VAL A 228 -2.02 -31.65 -7.58
C VAL A 228 -0.73 -31.15 -8.21
N SER A 229 0.16 -30.57 -7.39
CA SER A 229 1.48 -30.15 -7.83
C SER A 229 2.35 -31.32 -8.28
N GLY A 230 3.12 -31.13 -9.35
CA GLY A 230 3.99 -32.16 -9.92
C GLY A 230 3.22 -33.32 -10.57
N THR A 231 3.83 -34.51 -10.59
CA THR A 231 3.21 -35.74 -11.12
C THR A 231 3.38 -36.93 -10.17
N PRO A 232 2.87 -36.85 -8.93
CA PRO A 232 3.13 -37.84 -7.90
C PRO A 232 2.57 -39.24 -8.23
N PHE A 233 1.62 -39.33 -9.16
CA PHE A 233 0.97 -40.59 -9.53
C PHE A 233 1.53 -41.19 -10.83
N THR A 234 2.64 -40.67 -11.37
CA THR A 234 3.31 -41.25 -12.54
C THR A 234 3.68 -42.71 -12.29
N GLY A 235 3.23 -43.60 -13.17
CA GLY A 235 3.40 -45.06 -13.00
C GLY A 235 2.43 -45.71 -11.99
N ASN A 236 1.60 -44.92 -11.31
CA ASN A 236 0.63 -45.36 -10.31
C ASN A 236 -0.81 -44.95 -10.72
N THR A 237 -1.12 -44.85 -12.00
CA THR A 237 -2.43 -44.40 -12.51
C THR A 237 -3.50 -45.50 -12.45
N GLY A 238 -4.77 -45.12 -12.48
CA GLY A 238 -5.92 -46.04 -12.54
C GLY A 238 -6.97 -45.78 -11.45
N SER A 239 -8.04 -46.56 -11.50
CA SER A 239 -9.15 -46.47 -10.54
C SER A 239 -8.78 -47.10 -9.19
N ASP A 240 -9.46 -46.64 -8.14
CA ASP A 240 -9.23 -47.03 -6.76
C ASP A 240 -10.51 -46.89 -5.95
N GLN A 241 -10.98 -48.00 -5.40
CA GLN A 241 -12.23 -48.05 -4.64
C GLN A 241 -11.99 -47.95 -3.13
N GLY A 242 -10.77 -48.23 -2.66
CA GLY A 242 -10.39 -48.14 -1.25
C GLY A 242 -9.93 -46.75 -0.82
N SER A 243 -9.48 -45.94 -1.80
CA SER A 243 -8.98 -44.59 -1.52
C SER A 243 -10.04 -43.68 -0.90
N ARG A 244 -9.67 -43.06 0.21
CA ARG A 244 -10.41 -41.98 0.87
C ARG A 244 -9.60 -40.71 0.73
N ILE A 245 -10.29 -39.59 0.57
CA ILE A 245 -9.67 -38.29 0.36
C ILE A 245 -10.14 -37.35 1.46
N ALA A 246 -9.19 -36.65 2.08
CA ALA A 246 -9.49 -35.58 3.02
C ALA A 246 -9.07 -34.22 2.44
N LYS A 247 -9.83 -33.18 2.78
CA LYS A 247 -9.40 -31.79 2.60
C LYS A 247 -8.58 -31.37 3.81
N GLU A 248 -7.51 -30.61 3.57
CA GLU A 248 -6.60 -30.18 4.62
C GLU A 248 -6.09 -28.76 4.37
N PHE A 249 -6.26 -27.89 5.37
CA PHE A 249 -5.93 -26.46 5.32
C PHE A 249 -4.78 -26.07 6.25
N ARG A 250 -4.11 -27.05 6.87
CA ARG A 250 -3.04 -26.79 7.84
C ARG A 250 -1.90 -25.93 7.29
N ASN A 251 -1.73 -25.85 5.97
CA ASN A 251 -0.69 -25.07 5.29
C ASN A 251 -1.17 -23.72 4.70
N ALA A 252 -2.48 -23.44 4.72
CA ALA A 252 -3.05 -22.31 3.99
C ALA A 252 -4.24 -21.73 4.75
N PHE A 253 -3.94 -20.75 5.62
CA PHE A 253 -4.92 -20.01 6.39
C PHE A 253 -4.48 -18.55 6.55
N THR A 254 -5.40 -17.64 6.26
CA THR A 254 -5.24 -16.21 6.46
C THR A 254 -6.48 -15.67 7.15
N ILE A 255 -6.30 -14.90 8.22
CA ILE A 255 -7.36 -14.12 8.86
C ILE A 255 -7.26 -12.66 8.39
N LEU A 256 -8.41 -12.04 8.17
CA LEU A 256 -8.55 -10.67 7.70
C LEU A 256 -9.57 -9.91 8.55
N LEU A 257 -9.32 -8.61 8.70
CA LEU A 257 -10.24 -7.65 9.30
C LEU A 257 -10.23 -6.40 8.42
N ARG A 258 -11.32 -6.21 7.67
CA ARG A 258 -11.49 -5.08 6.75
C ARG A 258 -12.89 -4.51 6.92
N GLU A 259 -12.94 -3.33 7.50
CA GLU A 259 -14.19 -2.64 7.80
C GLU A 259 -14.33 -1.35 6.98
N GLY A 260 -15.57 -0.97 6.72
CA GLY A 260 -15.89 0.22 5.94
C GLY A 260 -15.81 1.53 6.73
N TYR A 261 -16.33 2.59 6.12
CA TYR A 261 -16.58 3.85 6.82
C TYR A 261 -17.52 3.63 8.01
N ASP A 262 -17.13 4.15 9.18
CA ASP A 262 -17.93 4.08 10.40
C ASP A 262 -18.37 5.48 10.81
N ALA A 263 -19.68 5.69 10.83
CA ALA A 263 -20.29 6.96 11.22
C ALA A 263 -19.99 7.36 12.67
N GLY A 264 -19.68 6.40 13.55
CA GLY A 264 -19.27 6.63 14.94
C GLY A 264 -17.89 7.28 15.05
N PHE A 265 -16.96 6.97 14.15
CA PHE A 265 -15.62 7.57 14.11
C PHE A 265 -15.50 8.76 13.16
N GLY A 266 -16.47 8.97 12.27
CA GLY A 266 -16.38 9.99 11.22
C GLY A 266 -15.27 9.71 10.19
N SER A 267 -14.81 8.46 10.13
CA SER A 267 -13.69 8.00 9.30
C SER A 267 -13.80 6.51 9.01
N GLY A 268 -12.95 5.99 8.12
CA GLY A 268 -12.80 4.55 7.89
C GLY A 268 -12.02 3.86 9.01
N LYS A 269 -11.78 2.56 8.84
CA LYS A 269 -10.97 1.76 9.76
C LYS A 269 -9.77 1.16 9.04
N THR A 270 -8.65 1.06 9.76
CA THR A 270 -7.41 0.47 9.22
C THR A 270 -7.60 -1.01 8.94
N PHE A 271 -6.96 -1.51 7.89
CA PHE A 271 -6.97 -2.94 7.57
C PHE A 271 -5.95 -3.71 8.39
N SER A 272 -6.23 -4.99 8.58
CA SER A 272 -5.28 -5.91 9.17
C SER A 272 -5.53 -7.31 8.65
N SER A 273 -4.44 -8.04 8.43
CA SER A 273 -4.45 -9.44 8.07
C SER A 273 -3.27 -10.14 8.71
N ALA A 274 -3.42 -11.44 8.97
CA ALA A 274 -2.33 -12.28 9.42
C ALA A 274 -2.48 -13.69 8.85
N ASN A 275 -1.37 -14.29 8.47
CA ASN A 275 -1.28 -15.67 8.00
C ASN A 275 -0.34 -16.48 8.91
N LEU A 276 -0.03 -17.72 8.51
CA LEU A 276 0.80 -18.63 9.30
C LEU A 276 2.22 -18.09 9.56
N THR A 277 2.80 -17.36 8.60
CA THR A 277 4.14 -16.81 8.73
C THR A 277 4.22 -15.70 9.78
N ASP A 278 3.16 -14.90 9.94
CA ASP A 278 3.08 -13.82 10.93
C ASP A 278 3.10 -14.34 12.37
N ILE A 279 2.64 -15.59 12.57
CA ILE A 279 2.68 -16.28 13.86
C ILE A 279 3.86 -17.26 13.99
N GLY A 280 4.77 -17.26 13.00
CA GLY A 280 6.00 -18.07 13.02
C GLY A 280 5.79 -19.56 12.80
N VAL A 281 4.73 -19.99 12.11
CA VAL A 281 4.46 -21.41 11.82
C VAL A 281 4.31 -21.66 10.33
N THR A 282 4.56 -22.90 9.92
CA THR A 282 4.41 -23.34 8.52
C THR A 282 3.32 -24.38 8.34
N THR A 283 2.85 -24.98 9.44
CA THR A 283 1.77 -25.96 9.45
C THR A 283 1.04 -25.87 10.79
N LEU A 284 -0.27 -25.72 10.72
CA LEU A 284 -1.15 -25.75 11.88
C LEU A 284 -1.25 -27.16 12.46
N THR A 285 -1.43 -27.23 13.78
CA THR A 285 -1.85 -28.42 14.50
C THR A 285 -3.16 -28.13 15.26
N TYR A 286 -3.66 -29.11 16.00
CA TYR A 286 -4.94 -29.05 16.71
C TYR A 286 -4.82 -28.37 18.08
N GLN A 287 -4.32 -27.14 18.09
CA GLN A 287 -4.19 -26.30 19.28
C GLN A 287 -4.75 -24.89 19.03
N ALA A 288 -4.72 -24.02 20.04
CA ALA A 288 -5.04 -22.62 19.85
C ALA A 288 -3.84 -21.83 19.31
N TYR A 289 -4.09 -21.03 18.27
CA TYR A 289 -3.14 -20.10 17.66
C TYR A 289 -3.63 -18.67 17.83
N ARG A 290 -2.66 -17.77 17.93
CA ARG A 290 -2.88 -16.36 18.27
C ARG A 290 -2.40 -15.49 17.12
N PHE A 291 -3.32 -14.80 16.45
CA PHE A 291 -3.06 -13.99 15.27
C PHE A 291 -3.04 -12.49 15.63
N PRO A 292 -2.03 -11.73 15.18
CA PRO A 292 -1.90 -10.31 15.44
C PRO A 292 -2.80 -9.50 14.49
N VAL A 293 -4.12 -9.57 14.70
CA VAL A 293 -5.11 -8.79 13.93
C VAL A 293 -5.81 -7.78 14.84
N SER A 294 -5.90 -6.54 14.37
CA SER A 294 -6.56 -5.42 15.04
C SER A 294 -6.87 -4.32 14.04
N ASN A 295 -7.88 -3.49 14.30
CA ASN A 295 -8.16 -2.28 13.54
C ASN A 295 -8.29 -1.06 14.47
N GLY A 296 -8.27 0.13 13.88
CA GLY A 296 -8.51 1.41 14.53
C GLY A 296 -9.05 2.42 13.53
N ALA A 297 -9.26 3.66 13.97
CA ALA A 297 -9.68 4.73 13.05
C ALA A 297 -8.59 4.99 12.00
N ASP A 298 -9.00 5.02 10.73
CA ASP A 298 -8.18 5.44 9.61
C ASP A 298 -8.57 6.85 9.18
N LEU A 299 -7.79 7.82 9.63
CA LEU A 299 -8.02 9.24 9.39
C LEU A 299 -7.83 9.66 7.91
N LYS A 300 -7.30 8.76 7.06
CA LYS A 300 -7.13 9.00 5.62
C LYS A 300 -8.35 8.57 4.80
N VAL A 301 -9.27 7.82 5.40
CA VAL A 301 -10.59 7.53 4.82
C VAL A 301 -11.61 8.46 5.48
N THR A 302 -11.99 9.52 4.78
CA THR A 302 -12.92 10.55 5.32
C THR A 302 -14.29 10.51 4.67
N ASN A 303 -14.38 9.91 3.48
CA ASN A 303 -15.61 9.78 2.73
C ASN A 303 -16.34 8.46 3.04
N THR A 304 -17.67 8.51 3.00
CA THR A 304 -18.49 7.29 3.09
C THR A 304 -18.34 6.45 1.83
N ASP A 305 -18.60 5.14 1.94
CA ASP A 305 -18.60 4.24 0.78
C ASP A 305 -19.47 4.79 -0.35
N ALA A 306 -20.67 5.30 -0.04
CA ALA A 306 -21.58 5.91 -1.03
C ALA A 306 -20.96 7.11 -1.77
N THR A 307 -20.17 7.93 -1.10
CA THR A 307 -19.43 9.04 -1.73
C THR A 307 -18.28 8.52 -2.60
N ILE A 308 -17.57 7.49 -2.14
CA ILE A 308 -16.44 6.88 -2.85
C ILE A 308 -16.91 6.27 -4.18
N ILE A 309 -17.97 5.46 -4.18
CA ILE A 309 -18.50 4.83 -5.40
C ILE A 309 -19.20 5.80 -6.36
N ALA A 310 -19.64 6.97 -5.90
CA ALA A 310 -20.26 7.99 -6.75
C ALA A 310 -19.24 8.83 -7.54
N ARG A 311 -17.94 8.69 -7.26
CA ARG A 311 -16.86 9.45 -7.88
C ARG A 311 -16.72 9.09 -9.38
N SER A 312 -16.56 10.09 -10.23
CA SER A 312 -16.45 9.94 -11.70
C SER A 312 -15.44 10.94 -12.27
N PRO A 313 -14.47 10.52 -13.10
CA PRO A 313 -14.12 9.13 -13.44
C PRO A 313 -13.79 8.24 -12.22
N VAL A 314 -13.80 6.92 -12.39
CA VAL A 314 -13.56 5.97 -11.30
C VAL A 314 -12.08 5.58 -11.31
N VAL A 315 -11.45 5.51 -10.14
CA VAL A 315 -10.08 4.97 -9.97
C VAL A 315 -10.07 3.51 -10.40
N THR A 316 -9.05 3.07 -11.14
CA THR A 316 -8.99 1.68 -11.63
C THR A 316 -7.77 0.95 -11.09
N ILE A 317 -7.90 -0.35 -10.82
CA ILE A 317 -6.83 -1.23 -10.36
C ILE A 317 -6.62 -2.29 -11.43
N THR A 318 -5.42 -2.37 -12.01
CA THR A 318 -5.10 -3.34 -13.06
C THR A 318 -3.95 -4.24 -12.64
N TYR A 319 -4.18 -5.55 -12.73
CA TYR A 319 -3.15 -6.58 -12.56
C TYR A 319 -2.64 -7.00 -13.93
N PHE A 320 -1.32 -6.92 -14.16
CA PHE A 320 -0.71 -7.24 -15.44
C PHE A 320 -0.04 -8.60 -15.41
N ALA A 321 -0.15 -9.35 -16.51
CA ALA A 321 0.56 -10.62 -16.69
C ALA A 321 2.07 -10.45 -16.94
N ALA A 322 2.48 -9.28 -17.42
CA ALA A 322 3.86 -8.90 -17.67
C ALA A 322 4.22 -7.61 -16.93
N PRO A 323 5.47 -7.42 -16.50
CA PRO A 323 5.88 -6.22 -15.79
C PRO A 323 5.63 -4.95 -16.62
N GLN A 324 5.14 -3.91 -15.96
CA GLN A 324 4.94 -2.56 -16.53
C GLN A 324 6.07 -1.64 -16.09
N THR A 325 6.84 -1.13 -17.05
CA THR A 325 7.98 -0.24 -16.79
C THR A 325 7.53 1.21 -16.73
N PHE A 326 7.85 1.89 -15.64
CA PHE A 326 7.68 3.34 -15.50
C PHE A 326 9.03 4.03 -15.33
N THR A 327 9.08 5.31 -15.69
CA THR A 327 10.28 6.14 -15.70
C THR A 327 10.10 7.41 -14.86
N GLY A 328 11.19 8.12 -14.60
CA GLY A 328 11.13 9.42 -13.92
C GLY A 328 11.34 9.34 -12.41
N PHE A 329 11.86 8.22 -11.91
CA PHE A 329 12.25 8.07 -10.51
C PHE A 329 13.63 8.64 -10.25
N VAL A 330 13.92 8.93 -8.98
CA VAL A 330 15.30 9.19 -8.52
C VAL A 330 16.17 7.98 -8.85
N ALA A 331 17.38 8.24 -9.37
CA ALA A 331 18.32 7.20 -9.75
C ALA A 331 18.73 6.33 -8.54
N ASP A 332 18.60 5.02 -8.66
CA ASP A 332 19.08 4.07 -7.65
C ASP A 332 20.27 3.28 -8.20
N ALA A 333 21.46 3.47 -7.62
CA ALA A 333 22.66 2.77 -8.07
C ALA A 333 22.62 1.24 -7.85
N ALA A 334 21.76 0.74 -6.96
CA ALA A 334 21.56 -0.68 -6.74
C ALA A 334 20.62 -1.32 -7.77
N SER A 335 19.82 -0.53 -8.50
CA SER A 335 18.85 -1.04 -9.45
C SER A 335 19.50 -1.65 -10.69
N THR A 336 18.99 -2.80 -11.10
CA THR A 336 19.39 -3.49 -12.33
C THR A 336 18.61 -3.02 -13.56
N ASN A 337 17.57 -2.20 -13.37
CA ASN A 337 16.81 -1.59 -14.46
C ASN A 337 17.66 -0.54 -15.20
N SER A 338 17.49 -0.44 -16.53
CA SER A 338 18.25 0.48 -17.39
C SER A 338 17.33 1.44 -18.15
N PRO A 339 17.45 2.77 -17.95
CA PRO A 339 18.31 3.44 -16.98
C PRO A 339 17.83 3.21 -15.53
N ASN A 340 18.70 3.43 -14.55
CA ASN A 340 18.41 3.20 -13.14
C ASN A 340 17.41 4.18 -12.49
N THR A 341 16.77 5.01 -13.32
CA THR A 341 15.62 5.89 -13.04
C THR A 341 14.30 5.26 -13.48
N THR A 342 14.31 3.97 -13.81
CA THR A 342 13.16 3.17 -14.21
C THR A 342 12.90 2.06 -13.21
N ALA A 343 11.65 1.63 -13.12
CA ALA A 343 11.24 0.53 -12.26
C ALA A 343 10.04 -0.21 -12.86
N ASP A 344 9.97 -1.51 -12.60
CA ASP A 344 8.92 -2.39 -13.09
C ASP A 344 7.90 -2.69 -12.00
N PHE A 345 6.63 -2.77 -12.38
CA PHE A 345 5.50 -3.03 -11.49
C PHE A 345 4.55 -4.05 -12.10
N GLY A 346 3.94 -4.89 -11.28
CA GLY A 346 2.94 -5.86 -11.73
C GLY A 346 1.51 -5.32 -11.65
N ILE A 347 1.26 -4.36 -10.76
CA ILE A 347 -0.06 -3.83 -10.44
C ILE A 347 -0.03 -2.32 -10.60
N VAL A 348 -0.99 -1.76 -11.34
CA VAL A 348 -1.09 -0.30 -11.55
C VAL A 348 -2.46 0.19 -11.12
N ILE A 349 -2.46 1.26 -10.34
CA ILE A 349 -3.64 2.00 -9.90
C ILE A 349 -3.66 3.31 -10.68
N ASP A 350 -4.68 3.55 -11.50
CA ASP A 350 -4.89 4.84 -12.16
C ASP A 350 -5.79 5.70 -11.28
N ALA A 351 -5.21 6.74 -10.68
CA ALA A 351 -5.87 7.64 -9.74
C ALA A 351 -6.77 8.68 -10.40
N GLN A 352 -6.85 8.76 -11.74
CA GLN A 352 -7.77 9.65 -12.46
C GLN A 352 -7.68 11.15 -12.13
N GLY A 353 -6.51 11.63 -11.74
CA GLY A 353 -6.21 13.00 -11.31
C GLY A 353 -6.64 13.32 -9.88
N TYR A 354 -7.11 12.33 -9.12
CA TYR A 354 -7.50 12.51 -7.73
C TYR A 354 -6.31 12.58 -6.78
N THR A 355 -6.55 13.12 -5.59
CA THR A 355 -5.54 13.16 -4.52
C THR A 355 -5.21 11.74 -4.02
N ALA A 356 -4.07 11.59 -3.37
CA ALA A 356 -3.63 10.33 -2.78
C ALA A 356 -4.68 9.76 -1.81
N GLU A 357 -5.31 10.59 -0.97
CA GLU A 357 -6.39 10.16 -0.07
C GLU A 357 -7.58 9.63 -0.85
N GLN A 358 -7.98 10.29 -1.93
CA GLN A 358 -9.14 9.89 -2.72
C GLN A 358 -8.88 8.59 -3.49
N ALA A 359 -7.66 8.38 -3.99
CA ALA A 359 -7.24 7.12 -4.59
C ALA A 359 -7.19 6.00 -3.54
N TYR A 360 -6.61 6.29 -2.37
CA TYR A 360 -6.56 5.38 -1.22
C TYR A 360 -7.95 4.94 -0.76
N GLU A 361 -8.88 5.88 -0.57
CA GLU A 361 -10.28 5.60 -0.19
C GLU A 361 -10.94 4.60 -1.14
N TYR A 362 -10.75 4.75 -2.44
CA TYR A 362 -11.31 3.84 -3.45
C TYR A 362 -10.66 2.45 -3.38
N VAL A 363 -9.33 2.39 -3.25
CA VAL A 363 -8.61 1.11 -3.14
C VAL A 363 -9.02 0.38 -1.87
N GLN A 364 -9.13 1.07 -0.74
CA GLN A 364 -9.63 0.50 0.51
C GLN A 364 -11.06 -0.04 0.33
N TRP A 365 -11.96 0.71 -0.30
CA TRP A 365 -13.31 0.21 -0.61
C TRP A 365 -13.30 -1.05 -1.50
N SER A 366 -12.47 -1.05 -2.55
CA SER A 366 -12.36 -2.16 -3.51
C SER A 366 -11.88 -3.44 -2.83
N LEU A 367 -10.90 -3.33 -1.94
CA LEU A 367 -10.33 -4.45 -1.16
C LEU A 367 -11.28 -5.02 -0.09
N ARG A 368 -12.51 -4.54 0.01
CA ARG A 368 -13.59 -5.15 0.82
C ARG A 368 -14.61 -5.92 -0.02
N GLN A 369 -14.58 -5.77 -1.35
CA GLN A 369 -15.62 -6.31 -2.20
C GLN A 369 -15.40 -7.80 -2.46
N ALA A 370 -16.47 -8.60 -2.36
CA ALA A 370 -16.52 -9.98 -2.84
C ALA A 370 -16.73 -10.01 -4.38
N ALA A 371 -15.99 -9.18 -5.10
CA ALA A 371 -16.10 -8.98 -6.53
C ALA A 371 -14.69 -8.84 -7.14
N ASP A 372 -14.63 -8.98 -8.46
CA ASP A 372 -13.41 -8.76 -9.22
C ASP A 372 -13.01 -7.29 -9.15
N ILE A 373 -11.78 -7.02 -8.69
CA ILE A 373 -11.19 -5.69 -8.64
C ILE A 373 -10.18 -5.44 -9.77
N ASN A 374 -9.96 -6.42 -10.66
CA ASN A 374 -9.02 -6.29 -11.76
C ASN A 374 -9.69 -5.70 -13.01
N ASP A 375 -9.49 -4.40 -13.22
CA ASP A 375 -10.05 -3.66 -14.36
C ASP A 375 -9.38 -4.00 -15.71
N GLY A 376 -8.23 -4.66 -15.71
CA GLY A 376 -7.53 -5.10 -16.93
C GLY A 376 -8.16 -6.31 -17.63
N GLY A 377 -9.13 -6.97 -16.97
CA GLY A 377 -9.67 -8.26 -17.38
C GLY A 377 -8.68 -9.42 -17.17
N GLY A 378 -9.09 -10.63 -17.57
CA GLY A 378 -8.28 -11.84 -17.40
C GLY A 378 -8.67 -12.63 -16.15
N THR A 379 -7.68 -13.03 -15.34
CA THR A 379 -7.95 -13.73 -14.07
C THR A 379 -8.60 -12.77 -13.07
N VAL A 380 -9.68 -13.24 -12.45
CA VAL A 380 -10.39 -12.52 -11.39
C VAL A 380 -9.45 -12.29 -10.21
N VAL A 381 -9.56 -11.12 -9.58
CA VAL A 381 -8.94 -10.85 -8.29
C VAL A 381 -10.03 -10.42 -7.32
N ALA A 382 -10.36 -11.26 -6.35
CA ALA A 382 -11.38 -10.98 -5.35
C ALA A 382 -10.86 -9.97 -4.32
N GLY A 383 -11.49 -8.79 -4.26
CA GLY A 383 -11.03 -7.68 -3.43
C GLY A 383 -10.89 -8.03 -1.95
N ASN A 384 -11.89 -8.70 -1.37
CA ASN A 384 -11.96 -9.09 0.04
C ASN A 384 -10.87 -10.09 0.48
N ILE A 385 -10.10 -10.69 -0.41
CA ILE A 385 -8.99 -11.59 -0.07
C ILE A 385 -7.66 -11.20 -0.73
N ALA A 386 -7.67 -10.20 -1.62
CA ALA A 386 -6.46 -9.65 -2.22
C ALA A 386 -5.60 -8.93 -1.17
N ASP A 387 -4.29 -8.88 -1.37
CA ASP A 387 -3.38 -8.19 -0.45
C ASP A 387 -3.66 -6.68 -0.35
N GLU A 388 -3.24 -6.07 0.75
CA GLU A 388 -3.28 -4.61 0.88
C GLU A 388 -2.33 -3.94 -0.11
N LEU A 389 -2.79 -2.90 -0.82
CA LEU A 389 -2.03 -2.28 -1.91
C LEU A 389 -1.37 -0.94 -1.52
N LEU A 390 -1.99 -0.20 -0.60
CA LEU A 390 -1.61 1.18 -0.25
C LEU A 390 -1.66 1.36 1.27
N SER A 391 -0.78 2.19 1.82
CA SER A 391 -0.83 2.63 3.22
C SER A 391 -0.32 4.06 3.38
N PHE A 392 -0.63 4.70 4.51
CA PHE A 392 -0.08 6.00 4.88
C PHE A 392 0.90 5.90 6.05
N VAL A 393 2.00 6.63 5.95
CA VAL A 393 2.93 6.89 7.07
C VAL A 393 2.97 8.39 7.29
N GLY A 394 2.18 8.85 8.27
CA GLY A 394 1.87 10.28 8.40
C GLY A 394 1.06 10.76 7.19
N ASP A 395 1.58 11.73 6.45
CA ASP A 395 0.94 12.29 5.25
C ASP A 395 1.45 11.70 3.93
N ALA A 396 2.51 10.89 3.99
CA ALA A 396 3.07 10.22 2.82
C ALA A 396 2.29 8.94 2.52
N MET A 397 1.82 8.81 1.28
CA MET A 397 1.24 7.57 0.78
C MET A 397 2.36 6.69 0.21
N GLN A 398 2.33 5.42 0.58
CA GLN A 398 3.24 4.43 0.06
C GLN A 398 2.47 3.23 -0.49
N THR A 399 2.96 2.66 -1.59
CA THR A 399 2.46 1.38 -2.07
C THR A 399 3.12 0.21 -1.34
N LEU A 400 2.43 -0.92 -1.31
CA LEU A 400 2.87 -2.17 -0.72
C LEU A 400 3.15 -3.20 -1.82
N SER A 401 3.90 -4.24 -1.51
CA SER A 401 4.02 -5.39 -2.41
C SER A 401 2.81 -6.29 -2.24
N ALA A 402 2.23 -6.75 -3.35
CA ALA A 402 1.03 -7.56 -3.35
C ALA A 402 1.14 -8.73 -4.33
N THR A 403 0.43 -9.81 -4.03
CA THR A 403 0.35 -11.00 -4.87
C THR A 403 -0.38 -10.68 -6.16
N ASN A 404 0.29 -10.88 -7.30
CA ASN A 404 -0.32 -10.76 -8.62
C ASN A 404 -0.55 -12.15 -9.23
N PRO A 405 -1.81 -12.64 -9.29
CA PRO A 405 -2.12 -13.97 -9.81
C PRO A 405 -1.91 -14.10 -11.32
N LEU A 406 -1.81 -13.00 -12.07
CA LEU A 406 -1.59 -13.04 -13.52
C LEU A 406 -0.09 -13.15 -13.87
N GLY A 407 0.81 -12.88 -12.93
CA GLY A 407 2.24 -12.76 -13.19
C GLY A 407 2.72 -11.32 -13.03
N GLY A 408 3.63 -10.84 -13.88
CA GLY A 408 4.03 -9.42 -13.92
C GLY A 408 4.82 -8.84 -12.73
N GLY A 409 4.91 -9.56 -11.60
CA GLY A 409 5.62 -9.13 -10.40
C GLY A 409 4.70 -8.58 -9.31
N THR A 410 5.26 -8.24 -8.15
CA THR A 410 4.52 -7.86 -6.92
C THR A 410 4.45 -6.36 -6.66
N GLY A 411 5.14 -5.55 -7.47
CA GLY A 411 5.20 -4.11 -7.31
C GLY A 411 3.88 -3.44 -7.65
N VAL A 412 3.52 -2.42 -6.87
CA VAL A 412 2.30 -1.63 -7.02
C VAL A 412 2.68 -0.19 -7.36
N TYR A 413 2.13 0.34 -8.44
CA TYR A 413 2.35 1.73 -8.88
C TYR A 413 1.04 2.51 -8.88
N VAL A 414 1.08 3.80 -8.54
CA VAL A 414 -0.04 4.73 -8.70
C VAL A 414 0.32 5.73 -9.80
N THR A 415 -0.50 5.80 -10.83
CA THR A 415 -0.37 6.75 -11.95
C THR A 415 -1.49 7.77 -11.94
N ASN A 416 -1.33 8.84 -12.74
CA ASN A 416 -2.34 9.87 -12.95
C ASN A 416 -2.93 10.38 -11.63
N PHE A 417 -2.08 10.71 -10.67
CA PHE A 417 -2.44 11.29 -9.38
C PHE A 417 -2.36 12.82 -9.45
N ASP A 418 -2.95 13.53 -8.47
CA ASP A 418 -2.80 14.99 -8.34
C ASP A 418 -1.31 15.36 -8.22
N SER A 419 -0.81 16.23 -9.11
CA SER A 419 0.61 16.62 -9.15
C SER A 419 1.13 17.19 -7.83
N ASN A 420 0.26 17.74 -6.98
CA ASN A 420 0.62 18.21 -5.64
C ASN A 420 1.10 17.07 -4.71
N ASP A 421 0.82 15.82 -5.05
CA ASP A 421 1.17 14.65 -4.26
C ASP A 421 2.55 14.08 -4.62
N THR A 422 3.19 14.55 -5.68
CA THR A 422 4.46 14.00 -6.23
C THR A 422 5.52 13.74 -5.16
N ASN A 423 5.69 14.66 -4.21
CA ASN A 423 6.73 14.59 -3.18
C ASN A 423 6.40 13.64 -2.02
N ARG A 424 5.14 13.22 -1.89
CA ARG A 424 4.64 12.40 -0.78
C ARG A 424 4.23 11.00 -1.22
N LEU A 425 4.52 10.62 -2.46
CA LEU A 425 4.32 9.26 -2.98
C LEU A 425 5.62 8.46 -2.97
N SER A 426 5.51 7.19 -2.59
CA SER A 426 6.62 6.23 -2.70
C SER A 426 6.09 4.86 -3.12
N PHE A 427 6.85 4.14 -3.95
CA PHE A 427 6.36 2.93 -4.63
C PHE A 427 7.23 1.72 -4.31
N ALA A 428 6.59 0.61 -3.94
CA ALA A 428 7.19 -0.72 -3.91
C ALA A 428 7.21 -1.30 -5.33
N ASP A 429 8.40 -1.51 -5.89
CA ASP A 429 8.59 -2.06 -7.23
C ASP A 429 8.75 -3.60 -7.22
N ASN A 430 8.98 -4.18 -8.38
CA ASN A 430 9.22 -5.62 -8.54
C ASN A 430 10.62 -6.06 -8.06
N GLU A 431 11.60 -5.15 -7.99
CA GLU A 431 13.01 -5.49 -7.72
C GLU A 431 13.31 -5.52 -6.21
N PHE A 432 12.88 -4.48 -5.50
CA PHE A 432 13.18 -4.27 -4.08
C PHE A 432 11.93 -4.36 -3.19
N GLY A 433 10.73 -4.31 -3.78
CA GLY A 433 9.48 -4.30 -3.03
C GLY A 433 9.47 -3.18 -2.00
N THR A 434 9.26 -3.53 -0.72
CA THR A 434 9.18 -2.57 0.38
C THR A 434 10.52 -2.23 1.03
N THR A 435 11.63 -2.82 0.58
CA THR A 435 12.96 -2.59 1.20
C THR A 435 13.65 -1.31 0.72
N ALA A 436 13.43 -0.93 -0.55
CA ALA A 436 13.89 0.32 -1.15
C ALA A 436 12.80 0.86 -2.08
N ARG A 437 12.06 1.88 -1.63
CA ARG A 437 10.93 2.44 -2.38
C ARG A 437 11.39 3.43 -3.44
N ARG A 438 10.75 3.40 -4.60
CA ARG A 438 10.92 4.39 -5.66
C ARG A 438 10.21 5.68 -5.30
N THR A 439 10.86 6.81 -5.54
CA THR A 439 10.30 8.15 -5.33
C THR A 439 10.58 9.00 -6.57
N PHE A 440 9.75 10.02 -6.78
CA PHE A 440 10.03 11.03 -7.81
C PHE A 440 11.09 12.02 -7.31
N PRO A 441 11.79 12.70 -8.23
CA PRO A 441 12.47 13.96 -7.94
C PRO A 441 11.50 14.94 -7.27
N SER A 442 11.99 15.75 -6.34
CA SER A 442 11.11 16.71 -5.66
C SER A 442 10.66 17.83 -6.58
N VAL A 443 9.36 18.07 -6.60
CA VAL A 443 8.72 19.18 -7.29
C VAL A 443 8.41 20.27 -6.28
N ALA A 444 8.98 21.46 -6.45
CA ALA A 444 8.54 22.65 -5.73
C ALA A 444 7.30 23.21 -6.44
N ALA A 445 6.37 23.80 -5.68
CA ALA A 445 5.14 24.35 -6.26
C ALA A 445 4.63 25.53 -5.44
N GLY A 446 3.86 26.40 -6.08
CA GLY A 446 3.34 27.58 -5.42
C GLY A 446 2.30 28.35 -6.21
N THR A 447 1.96 29.52 -5.68
CA THR A 447 0.98 30.44 -6.25
C THR A 447 1.59 31.83 -6.42
N ILE A 448 1.30 32.43 -7.57
CA ILE A 448 1.56 33.83 -7.88
C ILE A 448 0.25 34.58 -7.63
N ASN A 449 0.25 35.54 -6.72
CA ASN A 449 -0.92 36.33 -6.34
C ASN A 449 -0.88 37.70 -7.01
N PHE A 450 -1.98 38.09 -7.61
CA PHE A 450 -2.15 39.38 -8.27
C PHE A 450 -3.16 40.24 -7.52
N ASN A 451 -2.85 41.53 -7.33
CA ASN A 451 -3.83 42.46 -6.78
C ASN A 451 -4.92 42.80 -7.80
N ALA A 452 -6.05 43.34 -7.32
CA ALA A 452 -7.22 43.64 -8.16
C ALA A 452 -6.91 44.56 -9.36
N ASN A 453 -5.89 45.41 -9.28
CA ASN A 453 -5.50 46.28 -10.39
C ASN A 453 -5.01 45.45 -11.58
N LEU A 454 -4.14 44.45 -11.36
CA LEU A 454 -3.67 43.55 -12.41
C LEU A 454 -4.79 42.64 -12.93
N VAL A 455 -5.65 42.13 -12.04
CA VAL A 455 -6.75 41.22 -12.42
C VAL A 455 -7.80 41.92 -13.29
N ASN A 456 -8.06 43.21 -13.03
CA ASN A 456 -9.05 43.99 -13.77
C ASN A 456 -8.50 44.57 -15.08
N ASP A 457 -7.22 44.40 -15.37
CA ASP A 457 -6.60 44.79 -16.63
C ASP A 457 -6.78 43.67 -17.66
N SER A 458 -7.54 43.94 -18.73
CA SER A 458 -8.07 42.87 -19.60
C SER A 458 -7.00 42.13 -20.42
N ILE A 459 -5.79 42.70 -20.49
CA ILE A 459 -4.63 42.18 -21.22
C ILE A 459 -3.37 42.15 -20.33
N GLY A 460 -3.55 42.03 -19.01
CA GLY A 460 -2.45 41.84 -18.06
C GLY A 460 -1.68 40.55 -18.32
N THR A 461 -0.35 40.60 -18.19
CA THR A 461 0.54 39.45 -18.45
C THR A 461 1.64 39.37 -17.39
N PHE A 462 2.12 38.16 -17.09
CA PHE A 462 3.21 37.90 -16.15
C PHE A 462 4.29 36.97 -16.71
N TRP A 463 5.47 37.04 -16.09
CA TRP A 463 6.62 36.18 -16.36
C TRP A 463 7.38 35.90 -15.06
N MET A 464 7.91 34.70 -14.91
CA MET A 464 8.89 34.35 -13.87
C MET A 464 10.25 34.14 -14.52
N PHE A 465 11.23 34.96 -14.17
CA PHE A 465 12.61 34.81 -14.62
C PHE A 465 13.47 34.25 -13.51
N TYR A 466 14.58 33.60 -13.87
CA TYR A 466 15.70 33.52 -12.94
C TYR A 466 16.27 34.91 -12.72
N GLU A 467 16.57 35.26 -11.46
CA GLU A 467 17.40 36.42 -11.17
C GLU A 467 18.82 36.18 -11.69
N TYR A 468 19.27 34.94 -11.53
CA TYR A 468 20.49 34.37 -12.10
C TYR A 468 20.40 32.83 -12.12
N THR A 469 21.14 32.19 -13.01
CA THR A 469 21.22 30.72 -13.06
C THR A 469 22.33 30.22 -12.14
N GLU A 470 23.51 30.83 -12.20
CA GLU A 470 24.63 30.47 -11.33
C GLU A 470 25.24 31.75 -10.71
N ARG A 471 25.66 31.65 -9.45
CA ARG A 471 26.32 32.73 -8.72
C ARG A 471 27.67 32.26 -8.19
N PHE A 472 28.71 32.99 -8.52
CA PHE A 472 30.03 32.84 -7.94
C PHE A 472 30.28 33.95 -6.93
N THR A 473 30.73 33.58 -5.72
CA THR A 473 31.02 34.52 -4.65
C THR A 473 32.50 34.45 -4.29
N GLU A 474 33.26 35.49 -4.64
CA GLU A 474 34.68 35.62 -4.33
C GLU A 474 35.11 37.09 -4.32
N ILE A 475 36.40 37.37 -4.23
CA ILE A 475 36.92 38.72 -4.44
C ILE A 475 37.28 38.87 -5.90
N PHE A 476 36.42 39.55 -6.66
CA PHE A 476 36.69 39.95 -8.03
C PHE A 476 37.51 41.24 -8.09
N THR A 477 38.42 41.33 -9.06
CA THR A 477 39.21 42.54 -9.32
C THR A 477 38.92 43.07 -10.72
N LEU A 478 38.64 44.37 -10.82
CA LEU A 478 38.60 45.11 -12.06
C LEU A 478 39.92 45.87 -12.26
N SER A 479 40.53 45.63 -13.41
CA SER A 479 41.79 46.24 -13.83
C SER A 479 41.70 46.71 -15.28
N ALA A 480 42.69 47.48 -15.74
CA ALA A 480 42.70 48.04 -17.09
C ALA A 480 41.41 48.79 -17.48
N ALA A 481 40.72 49.38 -16.51
CA ALA A 481 39.50 50.15 -16.73
C ALA A 481 39.76 51.33 -17.68
N SER A 482 38.97 51.42 -18.75
CA SER A 482 39.05 52.48 -19.75
C SER A 482 37.67 52.74 -20.34
N GLY A 483 37.13 53.94 -20.13
CA GLY A 483 35.76 54.27 -20.51
C GLY A 483 34.79 53.31 -19.82
N PHE A 484 34.09 52.49 -20.61
CA PHE A 484 33.13 51.49 -20.15
C PHE A 484 33.65 50.04 -20.35
N THR A 485 34.97 49.86 -20.45
CA THR A 485 35.61 48.55 -20.60
C THR A 485 36.56 48.27 -19.45
N ALA A 486 36.73 47.01 -19.07
CA ALA A 486 37.65 46.58 -18.01
C ALA A 486 38.10 45.12 -18.21
N THR A 487 39.10 44.71 -17.45
CA THR A 487 39.51 43.31 -17.27
C THR A 487 39.08 42.84 -15.89
N LEU A 488 38.17 41.89 -15.86
CA LEU A 488 37.77 41.14 -14.67
C LEU A 488 38.81 40.06 -14.38
N ALA A 489 39.22 39.94 -13.12
CA ALA A 489 40.09 38.88 -12.65
C ALA A 489 39.44 38.10 -11.50
N SER A 490 39.60 36.79 -11.54
CA SER A 490 39.21 35.82 -10.53
C SER A 490 40.43 34.99 -10.11
N THR A 491 40.45 34.59 -8.84
CA THR A 491 41.50 33.71 -8.30
C THR A 491 41.02 32.29 -8.03
N THR A 492 39.71 32.08 -7.93
CA THR A 492 39.12 30.76 -7.64
C THR A 492 38.35 30.20 -8.83
N VAL A 493 37.61 31.04 -9.56
CA VAL A 493 36.78 30.65 -10.70
C VAL A 493 37.56 30.72 -12.00
N ASN A 494 37.57 29.64 -12.77
CA ASN A 494 38.12 29.68 -14.12
C ASN A 494 37.11 30.32 -15.08
N LEU A 495 37.17 31.64 -15.21
CA LEU A 495 36.26 32.42 -16.06
C LEU A 495 36.21 31.93 -17.52
N GLN A 496 37.29 31.33 -18.04
CA GLN A 496 37.33 30.79 -19.41
C GLN A 496 36.58 29.45 -19.56
N THR A 497 36.43 28.70 -18.47
CA THR A 497 35.61 27.48 -18.44
C THR A 497 34.15 27.81 -18.17
N GLU A 498 33.89 28.80 -17.31
CA GLU A 498 32.53 29.09 -16.82
C GLU A 498 31.71 30.02 -17.74
N LEU A 499 32.38 30.82 -18.57
CA LEU A 499 31.76 31.84 -19.41
C LEU A 499 32.18 31.66 -20.88
N THR A 500 31.36 32.19 -21.78
CA THR A 500 31.68 32.31 -23.20
C THR A 500 31.71 33.76 -23.65
N THR A 501 32.34 34.04 -24.80
CA THR A 501 32.31 35.40 -25.37
C THR A 501 30.88 35.74 -25.77
N SER A 502 30.47 36.98 -25.50
CA SER A 502 29.11 37.51 -25.63
C SER A 502 28.14 37.19 -24.51
N ASP A 503 28.52 36.35 -23.52
CA ASP A 503 27.73 36.17 -22.30
C ASP A 503 27.53 37.50 -21.57
N TYR A 504 26.38 37.66 -20.96
CA TYR A 504 26.10 38.73 -20.02
C TYR A 504 26.24 38.24 -18.58
N ILE A 505 26.94 39.03 -17.77
CA ILE A 505 27.16 38.78 -16.34
C ILE A 505 26.73 39.99 -15.52
N ASN A 506 26.25 39.76 -14.30
CA ASN A 506 26.00 40.84 -13.34
C ASN A 506 27.08 40.79 -12.26
N LEU A 507 27.78 41.91 -12.08
CA LEU A 507 28.79 42.05 -11.05
C LEU A 507 28.25 42.92 -9.93
N GLN A 508 28.40 42.48 -8.68
CA GLN A 508 28.03 43.26 -7.50
C GLN A 508 29.12 43.21 -6.42
N GLY A 509 29.06 44.14 -5.46
CA GLY A 509 29.99 44.20 -4.32
C GLY A 509 31.18 45.14 -4.50
N PHE A 510 31.24 45.92 -5.58
CA PHE A 510 32.23 46.98 -5.76
C PHE A 510 31.82 48.25 -4.99
N THR A 511 32.79 48.95 -4.41
CA THR A 511 32.61 50.25 -3.73
C THR A 511 32.19 51.32 -4.73
N ASP A 512 32.80 51.32 -5.92
CA ASP A 512 32.37 52.21 -7.00
C ASP A 512 31.04 51.68 -7.55
N PRO A 513 29.93 52.42 -7.40
CA PRO A 513 28.63 51.96 -7.90
C PRO A 513 28.63 51.74 -9.41
N ASN A 514 29.47 52.44 -10.18
CA ASN A 514 29.55 52.29 -11.64
C ASN A 514 30.16 50.95 -12.07
N ASN A 515 30.95 50.32 -11.19
CA ASN A 515 31.52 48.99 -11.43
C ASN A 515 30.47 47.88 -11.29
N ASN A 516 29.37 48.13 -10.56
CA ASN A 516 28.29 47.17 -10.33
C ASN A 516 27.25 47.16 -11.46
N GLY A 517 26.55 46.04 -11.66
CA GLY A 517 25.49 45.85 -12.66
C GLY A 517 25.91 44.95 -13.83
N ILE A 518 25.21 45.06 -14.96
CA ILE A 518 25.38 44.16 -16.12
C ILE A 518 26.63 44.52 -16.94
N TRP A 519 27.35 43.49 -17.37
CA TRP A 519 28.52 43.52 -18.25
C TRP A 519 28.39 42.45 -19.33
N GLN A 520 28.96 42.70 -20.51
CA GLN A 520 29.13 41.70 -21.56
C GLN A 520 30.57 41.22 -21.61
N VAL A 521 30.78 39.92 -21.69
CA VAL A 521 32.10 39.31 -21.90
C VAL A 521 32.52 39.48 -23.35
N THR A 522 33.69 40.08 -23.59
CA THR A 522 34.22 40.36 -24.94
C THR A 522 35.45 39.54 -25.30
N GLY A 523 36.05 38.85 -24.33
CA GLY A 523 37.16 37.93 -24.56
C GLY A 523 37.76 37.42 -23.26
N PHE A 524 38.75 36.56 -23.38
CA PHE A 524 39.47 35.96 -22.24
C PHE A 524 40.95 36.27 -22.32
N GLY A 525 41.57 36.44 -21.15
CA GLY A 525 42.99 36.74 -21.01
C GLY A 525 43.78 35.56 -20.44
N ALA A 526 44.71 35.86 -19.53
CA ALA A 526 45.47 34.84 -18.84
C ALA A 526 44.58 33.93 -17.96
N VAL A 527 45.07 32.73 -17.69
CA VAL A 527 44.50 31.73 -16.75
C VAL A 527 45.21 31.74 -15.38
N SER A 528 46.09 32.71 -15.15
CA SER A 528 46.74 32.93 -13.86
C SER A 528 47.13 34.41 -13.72
N PRO A 529 46.28 35.24 -13.08
CA PRO A 529 44.93 34.94 -12.61
C PRO A 529 43.96 34.68 -13.77
N ASN A 530 42.80 34.05 -13.52
CA ASN A 530 41.77 33.85 -14.55
C ASN A 530 41.15 35.19 -14.91
N THR A 531 41.25 35.61 -16.19
CA THR A 531 40.81 36.94 -16.61
C THR A 531 39.84 36.94 -17.78
N ALA A 532 38.88 37.86 -17.75
CA ALA A 532 37.94 38.13 -18.84
C ALA A 532 37.94 39.63 -19.17
N SER A 533 38.00 39.96 -20.46
CA SER A 533 37.71 41.30 -20.95
C SER A 533 36.20 41.50 -20.97
N ILE A 534 35.74 42.60 -20.39
CA ILE A 534 34.31 42.89 -20.21
C ILE A 534 33.97 44.33 -20.60
N THR A 535 32.75 44.53 -21.07
CA THR A 535 32.22 45.83 -21.51
C THR A 535 30.90 46.12 -20.80
N LYS A 536 30.77 47.31 -20.22
CA LYS A 536 29.59 47.71 -19.45
C LYS A 536 28.42 48.01 -20.38
N THR A 537 27.24 47.44 -20.10
CA THR A 537 26.09 47.55 -21.02
C THR A 537 25.43 48.93 -21.01
N ASN A 538 25.42 49.61 -19.86
CA ASN A 538 24.88 50.97 -19.73
C ASN A 538 25.89 52.07 -20.14
N GLN A 539 27.12 51.69 -20.51
CA GLN A 539 28.21 52.57 -20.93
C GLN A 539 28.69 53.57 -19.85
N ASP A 540 28.42 53.30 -18.58
CA ASP A 540 28.98 54.10 -17.49
C ASP A 540 30.51 54.03 -17.49
N THR A 541 31.15 55.12 -17.03
CA THR A 541 32.60 55.15 -16.89
C THR A 541 33.02 54.39 -15.64
N VAL A 542 33.89 53.40 -15.81
CA VAL A 542 34.30 52.45 -14.77
C VAL A 542 35.73 52.72 -14.30
N SER A 543 36.06 52.27 -13.09
CA SER A 543 37.37 52.51 -12.47
C SER A 543 38.04 51.21 -12.06
N ASN A 544 39.38 51.24 -11.98
CA ASN A 544 40.12 50.10 -11.44
C ASN A 544 39.77 49.93 -9.97
N GLU A 545 39.35 48.74 -9.59
CA GLU A 545 38.96 48.45 -8.22
C GLU A 545 39.21 46.99 -7.89
N THR A 546 39.79 46.75 -6.73
CA THR A 546 39.75 45.45 -6.08
C THR A 546 38.56 45.51 -5.13
N GLY A 547 37.50 44.73 -5.38
CA GLY A 547 36.26 44.87 -4.61
C GLY A 547 36.48 44.61 -3.11
N PRO A 548 35.83 45.36 -2.19
CA PRO A 548 35.87 45.05 -0.77
C PRO A 548 34.93 43.89 -0.45
N GLY A 549 35.41 42.83 0.19
CA GLY A 549 34.56 41.82 0.86
C GLY A 549 33.42 41.18 0.03
N SER A 550 33.72 40.07 -0.64
CA SER A 550 32.80 39.21 -1.43
C SER A 550 31.97 39.93 -2.49
N GLY A 551 32.54 40.09 -3.68
CA GLY A 551 31.77 40.40 -4.88
C GLY A 551 31.05 39.16 -5.42
N THR A 552 29.93 39.36 -6.09
CA THR A 552 29.22 38.28 -6.79
C THR A 552 29.32 38.45 -8.29
N LEU A 553 29.44 37.33 -8.99
CA LEU A 553 29.26 37.22 -10.44
C LEU A 553 28.08 36.31 -10.69
N ASP A 554 27.05 36.85 -11.33
CA ASP A 554 25.86 36.12 -11.69
C ASP A 554 25.81 35.86 -13.21
N LYS A 555 25.56 34.62 -13.60
CA LYS A 555 25.30 34.20 -14.99
C LYS A 555 23.83 34.36 -15.35
N ASN A 556 23.57 34.60 -16.64
CA ASN A 556 22.23 34.79 -17.20
C ASN A 556 21.39 35.79 -16.39
N PRO A 557 21.96 36.95 -15.99
CA PRO A 557 21.30 37.83 -15.04
C PRO A 557 20.03 38.42 -15.63
N ILE A 558 19.05 38.63 -14.76
CA ILE A 558 17.88 39.42 -15.11
C ILE A 558 18.29 40.82 -15.60
N ASN A 559 17.54 41.40 -16.54
CA ASN A 559 17.88 42.65 -17.26
C ASN A 559 19.04 42.55 -18.26
N SER A 560 19.46 41.36 -18.62
CA SER A 560 20.35 41.13 -19.77
C SER A 560 19.61 40.43 -20.92
N PRO A 561 20.16 40.47 -22.15
CA PRO A 561 19.68 39.64 -23.25
C PRO A 561 19.71 38.13 -22.96
N ASP A 562 20.52 37.69 -22.00
CA ASP A 562 20.64 36.29 -21.59
C ASP A 562 19.65 35.90 -20.47
N ALA A 563 18.69 36.76 -20.12
CA ALA A 563 17.70 36.45 -19.10
C ALA A 563 16.82 35.26 -19.52
N ILE A 564 16.60 34.33 -18.59
CA ILE A 564 15.91 33.07 -18.83
C ILE A 564 14.59 33.04 -18.04
N ILE A 565 13.48 32.69 -18.71
CA ILE A 565 12.18 32.44 -18.08
C ILE A 565 12.23 31.05 -17.46
N VAL A 566 11.81 30.92 -16.21
CA VAL A 566 11.80 29.64 -15.49
C VAL A 566 10.81 28.70 -16.15
N ASP A 567 11.25 27.47 -16.41
CA ASP A 567 10.40 26.41 -16.92
C ASP A 567 9.68 25.66 -15.79
N SER A 568 8.46 25.23 -16.08
CA SER A 568 7.62 24.42 -15.19
C SER A 568 8.13 22.97 -15.10
N ALA A 569 7.69 22.22 -14.07
CA ALA A 569 8.13 20.84 -13.81
C ALA A 569 7.61 19.80 -14.82
N GLY A 570 6.79 20.21 -15.81
CA GLY A 570 5.97 19.32 -16.63
C GLY A 570 6.72 18.11 -17.19
N SER A 571 6.22 16.90 -16.90
CA SER A 571 6.90 15.62 -17.10
C SER A 571 7.27 15.27 -18.56
N PHE A 572 6.83 16.03 -19.56
CA PHE A 572 7.08 15.71 -20.99
C PHE A 572 7.32 16.90 -21.92
N SER A 573 7.25 18.14 -21.42
CA SER A 573 7.69 19.34 -22.12
C SER A 573 7.64 20.50 -21.12
N PRO A 574 8.75 20.89 -20.49
CA PRO A 574 8.78 22.10 -19.67
C PRO A 574 8.17 23.27 -20.44
N LEU A 575 7.22 23.96 -19.82
CA LEU A 575 6.64 25.18 -20.37
C LEU A 575 7.15 26.38 -19.59
N PRO A 576 7.46 27.51 -20.25
CA PRO A 576 7.86 28.71 -19.53
C PRO A 576 6.74 29.18 -18.59
N ILE A 577 7.08 29.53 -17.35
CA ILE A 577 6.15 30.08 -16.35
C ILE A 577 5.86 31.54 -16.71
N THR A 578 4.91 31.70 -17.62
CA THR A 578 4.38 32.97 -18.12
C THR A 578 2.92 32.80 -18.53
N GLY A 579 2.16 33.89 -18.56
CA GLY A 579 0.79 33.83 -19.06
C GLY A 579 0.02 35.13 -18.88
N ALA A 580 -1.21 35.12 -19.40
CA ALA A 580 -2.18 36.17 -19.13
C ALA A 580 -2.68 36.10 -17.68
N ILE A 581 -3.00 37.25 -17.10
CA ILE A 581 -3.57 37.36 -15.75
C ILE A 581 -5.09 37.22 -15.87
N SER A 582 -5.60 35.98 -15.81
CA SER A 582 -7.03 35.67 -15.96
C SER A 582 -7.80 35.58 -14.64
N GLY A 583 -7.14 35.81 -13.51
CA GLY A 583 -7.70 35.66 -12.17
C GLY A 583 -6.74 36.16 -11.08
N PRO A 584 -7.15 36.10 -9.80
CA PRO A 584 -6.36 36.60 -8.68
C PRO A 584 -5.08 35.78 -8.42
N THR A 585 -4.99 34.58 -8.97
CA THR A 585 -3.87 33.68 -8.77
C THR A 585 -3.49 32.93 -10.06
N ALA A 586 -2.21 32.60 -10.19
CA ALA A 586 -1.69 31.62 -11.14
C ALA A 586 -0.85 30.57 -10.39
N ALA A 587 -1.07 29.29 -10.65
CA ALA A 587 -0.28 28.20 -10.08
C ALA A 587 0.99 27.98 -10.90
N PHE A 588 2.05 27.51 -10.25
CA PHE A 588 3.27 27.05 -10.91
C PHE A 588 3.85 25.83 -10.20
N ASP A 589 4.59 25.02 -10.95
CA ASP A 589 5.43 23.93 -10.46
C ASP A 589 6.87 24.11 -10.97
N TYR A 590 7.82 23.45 -10.32
CA TYR A 590 9.25 23.54 -10.63
C TYR A 590 9.96 22.24 -10.26
N ASP A 591 10.70 21.65 -11.20
CA ASP A 591 11.52 20.46 -10.95
C ASP A 591 12.76 20.86 -10.13
N TYR A 592 12.67 20.77 -8.81
CA TYR A 592 13.73 21.23 -7.92
C TYR A 592 14.98 20.35 -8.03
N ASP A 593 14.79 19.04 -8.12
CA ASP A 593 15.88 18.06 -8.10
C ASP A 593 16.48 17.79 -9.49
N GLY A 594 15.80 18.14 -10.58
CA GLY A 594 16.26 17.89 -11.95
C GLY A 594 16.47 19.12 -12.84
N ASN A 595 15.98 20.31 -12.47
CA ASN A 595 16.13 21.49 -13.32
C ASN A 595 17.60 21.98 -13.39
N VAL A 596 18.14 21.95 -14.61
CA VAL A 596 19.49 22.41 -14.98
C VAL A 596 19.43 23.56 -15.99
N GLN A 597 18.30 24.28 -16.05
CA GLN A 597 18.05 25.31 -17.05
C GLN A 597 19.12 26.41 -16.96
N GLY A 598 19.69 26.79 -18.11
CA GLY A 598 20.75 27.81 -18.16
C GLY A 598 22.01 27.48 -17.36
N GLY A 599 22.32 26.19 -17.17
CA GLY A 599 23.51 25.73 -16.47
C GLY A 599 23.36 25.63 -14.94
N ARG A 600 22.16 25.84 -14.41
CA ARG A 600 21.87 25.70 -12.98
C ARG A 600 22.34 24.36 -12.43
N THR A 601 22.83 24.38 -11.19
CA THR A 601 23.04 23.15 -10.42
C THR A 601 21.71 22.65 -9.89
N ALA A 602 21.34 21.41 -10.23
CA ALA A 602 20.14 20.78 -9.73
C ALA A 602 20.15 20.61 -8.20
N SER A 603 18.97 20.46 -7.58
CA SER A 603 18.80 20.39 -6.12
C SER A 603 19.35 21.62 -5.37
N THR A 604 19.27 22.80 -5.96
CA THR A 604 19.62 24.07 -5.31
C THR A 604 18.52 25.11 -5.48
N ASP A 605 18.34 25.97 -4.47
CA ASP A 605 17.32 27.02 -4.47
C ASP A 605 17.46 27.93 -5.70
N ALA A 606 16.34 28.18 -6.37
CA ALA A 606 16.29 29.06 -7.53
C ALA A 606 15.90 30.47 -7.14
N ALA A 607 16.85 31.40 -7.26
CA ALA A 607 16.58 32.83 -7.16
C ALA A 607 15.79 33.28 -8.39
N VAL A 608 14.59 33.83 -8.15
CA VAL A 608 13.64 34.23 -9.20
C VAL A 608 13.21 35.67 -9.04
N LEU A 609 12.89 36.29 -10.18
CA LEU A 609 12.28 37.60 -10.27
C LEU A 609 11.02 37.49 -11.12
N LEU A 610 9.88 37.77 -10.50
CA LEU A 610 8.58 37.79 -11.16
C LEU A 610 8.28 39.20 -11.65
N ARG A 611 7.71 39.30 -12.85
CA ARG A 611 7.24 40.55 -13.46
C ARG A 611 5.78 40.42 -13.85
N ALA A 612 5.01 41.46 -13.59
CA ALA A 612 3.68 41.61 -14.15
C ALA A 612 3.47 43.03 -14.65
N ILE A 613 2.63 43.17 -15.66
CA ILE A 613 2.25 44.45 -16.24
C ILE A 613 0.80 44.40 -16.70
N GLY A 614 0.05 45.47 -16.44
CA GLY A 614 -1.20 45.74 -17.15
C GLY A 614 -0.89 46.52 -18.40
N LEU A 615 -1.49 46.15 -19.53
CA LEU A 615 -1.24 46.85 -20.80
C LEU A 615 -2.28 47.96 -21.05
N GLU A 616 -3.24 48.16 -20.14
CA GLU A 616 -4.24 49.22 -20.23
C GLU A 616 -4.21 50.21 -19.05
N THR A 617 -4.14 49.69 -17.83
CA THR A 617 -4.43 50.42 -16.59
C THR A 617 -3.52 50.07 -15.41
N ALA A 618 -2.97 48.86 -15.31
CA ALA A 618 -2.12 48.50 -14.18
C ALA A 618 -0.64 48.77 -14.48
N GLN A 619 0.08 49.34 -13.51
CA GLN A 619 1.51 49.64 -13.68
C GLN A 619 2.34 48.36 -13.73
N PHE A 620 3.54 48.47 -14.32
CA PHE A 620 4.57 47.45 -14.18
C PHE A 620 4.94 47.24 -12.69
N VAL A 621 5.06 45.98 -12.28
CA VAL A 621 5.51 45.58 -10.95
C VAL A 621 6.43 44.37 -11.04
N GLU A 622 7.40 44.31 -10.13
CA GLU A 622 8.26 43.15 -9.96
C GLU A 622 8.38 42.75 -8.49
N THR A 623 8.76 41.49 -8.28
CA THR A 623 9.00 40.92 -6.95
C THR A 623 10.04 39.81 -7.06
N THR A 624 10.98 39.79 -6.14
CA THR A 624 11.99 38.73 -6.04
C THR A 624 11.52 37.63 -5.08
N GLY A 625 12.03 36.43 -5.27
CA GLY A 625 11.75 35.27 -4.44
C GLY A 625 12.78 34.18 -4.63
N ALA A 626 12.66 33.12 -3.84
CA ALA A 626 13.43 31.89 -4.02
C ALA A 626 12.47 30.71 -4.10
N ILE A 627 12.61 29.89 -5.15
CA ILE A 627 11.96 28.58 -5.20
C ILE A 627 12.85 27.64 -4.39
N THR A 628 12.34 27.26 -3.22
CA THR A 628 12.98 26.29 -2.33
C THR A 628 12.38 24.91 -2.56
N ARG A 629 12.96 23.86 -1.95
CA ARG A 629 12.49 22.46 -2.04
C ARG A 629 11.18 22.21 -1.27
N THR A 630 10.14 23.00 -1.53
CA THR A 630 8.89 23.02 -0.76
C THR A 630 7.70 23.31 -1.68
N VAL A 631 6.52 22.79 -1.32
CA VAL A 631 5.23 23.15 -1.93
C VAL A 631 4.51 24.21 -1.11
N GLY A 632 3.67 25.03 -1.74
CA GLY A 632 2.97 26.13 -1.07
C GLY A 632 3.76 27.44 -1.03
N LEU A 633 4.74 27.60 -1.92
CA LEU A 633 5.42 28.87 -2.14
C LEU A 633 4.41 29.94 -2.57
N SER A 634 4.60 31.18 -2.13
CA SER A 634 3.68 32.27 -2.43
C SER A 634 4.43 33.53 -2.78
N PHE A 635 4.20 34.05 -3.98
CA PHE A 635 4.76 35.31 -4.47
C PHE A 635 3.63 36.28 -4.75
N THR A 636 3.77 37.55 -4.38
CA THR A 636 2.69 38.54 -4.49
C THR A 636 3.13 39.74 -5.32
N LEU A 637 2.39 40.02 -6.39
CA LEU A 637 2.61 41.17 -7.28
C LEU A 637 1.50 42.19 -7.05
N THR A 638 1.87 43.37 -6.58
CA THR A 638 0.93 44.46 -6.25
C THR A 638 1.20 45.68 -7.13
N ALA A 639 0.45 45.83 -8.22
CA ALA A 639 0.58 46.97 -9.12
C ALA A 639 -0.26 48.18 -8.67
N GLY A 640 0.23 49.39 -8.90
CA GLY A 640 -0.59 50.60 -8.89
C GLY A 640 -1.48 50.69 -10.14
N LEU A 641 -2.35 51.71 -10.19
CA LEU A 641 -3.00 52.11 -11.44
C LEU A 641 -2.15 53.16 -12.16
N GLU A 642 -2.00 53.03 -13.46
CA GLU A 642 -1.42 54.05 -14.32
C GLU A 642 -2.26 55.32 -14.27
N ARG A 643 -1.60 56.46 -14.00
CA ARG A 643 -2.24 57.76 -14.05
C ARG A 643 -2.06 58.32 -15.45
N ASN A 644 -3.03 58.08 -16.33
CA ASN A 644 -3.10 58.74 -17.63
C ASN A 644 -3.22 60.26 -17.41
N TYR A 645 -2.12 61.00 -17.62
CA TYR A 645 -2.16 62.45 -17.70
C TYR A 645 -2.79 62.84 -19.03
N SER A 646 -4.08 63.22 -19.00
CA SER A 646 -4.65 64.01 -20.09
C SER A 646 -4.00 65.40 -20.04
N ASN A 647 -3.21 65.73 -21.06
CA ASN A 647 -2.68 67.07 -21.19
C ASN A 647 -3.87 68.01 -21.43
N PRO A 648 -4.20 68.96 -20.53
CA PRO A 648 -5.32 69.85 -20.73
C PRO A 648 -5.09 70.66 -22.02
N VAL A 649 -6.11 70.64 -22.89
CA VAL A 649 -6.11 71.28 -24.22
C VAL A 649 -6.00 72.79 -24.12
#